data_AF-A0A2D9CF30-F1
#
_entry.id   AF-A0A2D9CF30-F1
#
_cell.length_a   1.000
_cell.length_b   1.000
_cell.length_c   1.000
_cell.angle_alpha   90.00
_cell.angle_beta   90.00
_cell.angle_gamma   90.00
#
_symmetry.space_group_name_H-M   'P 1'
#
loop_
_entity.id
_entity.type
_entity.pdbx_description
1 polymer ?
#
loop_
_entity_poly.entity_id
_entity_poly.type
_entity_poly.pdbx_seq_one_letter_code
_entity_poly.pdbx_strand_id
1 'polypeptide(L)'
;MTVRTDDPTKLPGIPKAPAGATAEEKRWYDTIAQIMEIRLGLRGDPRDRAITLRELISSGLAVELRASPFNPNAVGGTDVGFAGEPLPILTVPPTPTGFTAAGAYSQVNLFWDFPLYTNHAHAEIYRHSADVLGDAVLIGIEQGRSFVDAVGSGQANYYWIRYINQDGVPGSFNSSAGTLGQTAPDVQLLLDTLNGAITESALATALTTKLDGFESDIDDLETTFASTSSAATSAAAAAASESAAIAAKTAALGAETAAVAAKTAALLAQTNAETAEDDAVIAKTAAETARSGAQTSQTASSNSATGAAGSASSASTSASAAANSATASGDSATAAATSEGNANTYATNAGTGASAANTAKLAAETARSGAETAETNSVSSANSAAGSASSASSSASTAANAASAAGASAGAAATSESNASGYVTDAETASTASTAAKVAAEASRVGSASSAAASAASAATAAASDTAAGQSASAANTAKLAAETAEADALTYKNQAVNSASGAAGSASTASQQAGLSAGSATAAGNSATAASDSASTASSKADDASTSADAAEVSRIAAVAGQAGAAASAAAALISKNAASASESASGQSASTASAQAGIATTKAGEASTFAANSANSASAADGFASAASSTVNGLTARLNNAGGTGVTVEQQFSANANSLGELEGQYTVKVDANGAVAGFGLASTTTSLGTNESEFYINADRFALMRGGSDTTAAVSPFTVQATATTINGIAVPAGVYMDAAFIKTASITAAQIGSVNADTIDAGTINADFIDGGTIDASTVNIAGVGTGLNIKSSSTGARMEIASNVIKIYDTNGLRVKLGQI
;
A
#
# COMPACT_ATOMS: atom_id res chain seq x y z
N MET A 1 33.06 -32.55 30.08
CA MET A 1 34.20 -32.77 29.16
C MET A 1 33.60 -33.19 27.83
N THR A 2 33.41 -32.23 26.93
CA THR A 2 32.62 -32.40 25.71
C THR A 2 33.40 -33.25 24.72
N VAL A 3 32.88 -34.43 24.37
CA VAL A 3 33.45 -35.31 23.35
C VAL A 3 33.38 -34.56 22.02
N ARG A 4 34.50 -33.97 21.59
CA ARG A 4 34.67 -33.44 20.24
C ARG A 4 34.72 -34.63 19.30
N THR A 5 33.96 -34.54 18.20
CA THR A 5 33.80 -35.58 17.19
C THR A 5 35.17 -36.02 16.64
N ASP A 6 35.34 -37.32 16.37
CA ASP A 6 36.62 -37.92 15.94
C ASP A 6 37.10 -37.46 14.54
N ASP A 7 36.32 -36.64 13.83
CA ASP A 7 36.67 -36.12 12.50
C ASP A 7 36.34 -34.61 12.37
N PRO A 8 37.16 -33.72 12.97
CA PRO A 8 36.92 -32.28 12.92
C PRO A 8 37.23 -31.72 11.54
N THR A 9 36.26 -31.00 10.95
CA THR A 9 36.50 -30.20 9.75
C THR A 9 37.61 -29.19 10.01
N LYS A 10 38.80 -29.38 9.41
CA LYS A 10 39.91 -28.43 9.50
C LYS A 10 39.65 -27.24 8.58
N LEU A 11 39.32 -26.08 9.17
CA LEU A 11 39.19 -24.82 8.44
C LEU A 11 40.54 -24.08 8.43
N PRO A 12 40.96 -23.49 7.30
CA PRO A 12 42.16 -22.66 7.24
C PRO A 12 42.03 -21.43 8.13
N GLY A 13 43.13 -21.00 8.77
CA GLY A 13 43.16 -19.78 9.58
C GLY A 13 42.99 -18.53 8.72
N ILE A 14 42.25 -17.54 9.22
CA ILE A 14 42.04 -16.27 8.51
C ILE A 14 43.37 -15.48 8.51
N PRO A 15 43.94 -15.12 7.34
CA PRO A 15 45.20 -14.40 7.26
C PRO A 15 45.08 -12.96 7.78
N LYS A 16 46.19 -12.39 8.27
CA LYS A 16 46.26 -10.98 8.69
C LYS A 16 46.10 -10.04 7.50
N ALA A 17 45.55 -8.85 7.75
CA ALA A 17 45.43 -7.81 6.74
C ALA A 17 46.78 -7.49 6.07
N PRO A 18 46.82 -7.26 4.74
CA PRO A 18 48.05 -6.89 4.03
C PRO A 18 48.71 -5.65 4.61
N ALA A 19 50.05 -5.59 4.61
CA ALA A 19 50.80 -4.49 5.22
C ALA A 19 50.41 -3.11 4.68
N GLY A 20 50.11 -3.03 3.37
CA GLY A 20 49.69 -1.80 2.67
C GLY A 20 48.22 -1.40 2.83
N ALA A 21 47.40 -2.18 3.53
CA ALA A 21 45.99 -1.83 3.75
C ALA A 21 45.86 -0.56 4.61
N THR A 22 44.89 0.28 4.26
CA THR A 22 44.51 1.48 4.99
C THR A 22 44.00 1.13 6.39
N ALA A 23 43.94 2.12 7.29
CA ALA A 23 43.48 1.90 8.66
C ALA A 23 42.02 1.41 8.72
N GLU A 24 41.18 1.86 7.78
CA GLU A 24 39.78 1.46 7.69
C GLU A 24 39.63 0.01 7.19
N GLU A 25 40.41 -0.37 6.17
CA GLU A 25 40.44 -1.75 5.67
C GLU A 25 40.93 -2.73 6.75
N LYS A 26 41.99 -2.37 7.49
CA LYS A 26 42.49 -3.20 8.60
C LYS A 26 41.42 -3.42 9.68
N ARG A 27 40.65 -2.40 10.01
CA ARG A 27 39.54 -2.48 10.98
C ARG A 27 38.40 -3.38 10.47
N TRP A 28 38.13 -3.34 9.18
CA TRP A 28 37.14 -4.22 8.54
C TRP A 28 37.59 -5.69 8.55
N TYR A 29 38.85 -5.96 8.17
CA TYR A 29 39.43 -7.32 8.23
C TYR A 29 39.41 -7.90 9.65
N ASP A 30 39.79 -7.10 10.66
CA ASP A 30 39.74 -7.53 12.05
C ASP A 30 38.30 -7.82 12.48
N THR A 31 37.33 -6.97 12.12
CA THR A 31 35.92 -7.18 12.50
C THR A 31 35.35 -8.49 11.93
N ILE A 32 35.69 -8.82 10.68
CA ILE A 32 35.26 -10.07 10.05
C ILE A 32 35.91 -11.29 10.71
N ALA A 33 37.23 -11.24 10.94
CA ALA A 33 37.93 -12.32 11.64
C ALA A 33 37.30 -12.57 13.01
N GLN A 34 36.99 -11.48 13.73
CA GLN A 34 36.37 -11.50 15.03
C GLN A 34 34.98 -12.16 15.05
N ILE A 35 34.11 -11.85 14.09
CA ILE A 35 32.77 -12.46 13.98
C ILE A 35 32.89 -13.96 13.70
N MET A 36 33.79 -14.34 12.80
CA MET A 36 34.00 -15.74 12.42
C MET A 36 34.55 -16.56 13.58
N GLU A 37 35.49 -16.03 14.35
CA GLU A 37 36.03 -16.68 15.55
C GLU A 37 34.97 -16.93 16.62
N ILE A 38 34.03 -16.00 16.81
CA ILE A 38 32.90 -16.17 17.74
C ILE A 38 31.99 -17.31 17.26
N ARG A 39 31.64 -17.34 15.97
CA ARG A 39 30.80 -18.41 15.42
C ARG A 39 31.50 -19.77 15.37
N LEU A 40 32.83 -19.79 15.34
CA LEU A 40 33.63 -21.00 15.47
C LEU A 40 33.84 -21.43 16.95
N GLY A 41 33.42 -20.61 17.91
CA GLY A 41 33.61 -20.87 19.35
C GLY A 41 35.07 -20.77 19.80
N LEU A 42 35.91 -20.07 19.04
CA LEU A 42 37.31 -19.79 19.37
C LEU A 42 37.45 -18.56 20.26
N ARG A 43 36.40 -17.75 20.37
CA ARG A 43 36.34 -16.49 21.13
C ARG A 43 34.90 -16.21 21.57
N GLY A 44 34.68 -15.53 22.71
CA GLY A 44 33.32 -15.21 23.21
C GLY A 44 32.64 -16.33 24.02
N ASP A 45 31.34 -16.20 24.30
CA ASP A 45 30.55 -17.20 25.02
C ASP A 45 30.34 -18.44 24.13
N PRO A 46 30.62 -19.67 24.62
CA PRO A 46 30.36 -20.91 23.89
C PRO A 46 28.92 -21.08 23.36
N ARG A 47 27.93 -20.37 23.92
CA ARG A 47 26.54 -20.35 23.46
C ARG A 47 26.33 -19.57 22.16
N ASP A 48 27.25 -18.66 21.80
CA ASP A 48 27.18 -17.87 20.57
C ASP A 48 27.82 -18.59 19.36
N ARG A 49 28.39 -19.77 19.58
CA ARG A 49 28.92 -20.65 18.54
C ARG A 49 27.80 -21.13 17.61
N ALA A 50 28.10 -21.20 16.31
CA ALA A 50 27.21 -21.84 15.35
C ALA A 50 27.21 -23.37 15.53
N ILE A 51 26.03 -23.98 15.65
CA ILE A 51 25.86 -25.44 15.66
C ILE A 51 25.92 -25.93 14.21
N THR A 52 26.74 -26.94 13.94
CA THR A 52 26.77 -27.57 12.61
C THR A 52 25.58 -28.51 12.42
N LEU A 53 25.16 -28.72 11.17
CA LEU A 53 24.09 -29.67 10.84
C LEU A 53 24.40 -31.09 11.37
N ARG A 54 25.69 -31.46 11.37
CA ARG A 54 26.17 -32.73 11.93
C ARG A 54 25.92 -32.84 13.43
N GLU A 55 26.27 -31.81 14.19
CA GLU A 55 26.03 -31.77 15.64
C GLU A 55 24.53 -31.81 15.96
N LEU A 56 23.71 -31.11 15.17
CA LEU A 56 22.26 -31.12 15.34
C LEU A 56 21.66 -32.52 15.10
N ILE A 57 22.11 -33.23 14.05
CA ILE A 57 21.66 -34.60 13.75
C ILE A 57 22.16 -35.59 14.81
N SER A 58 23.45 -35.54 15.17
CA SER A 58 24.04 -36.44 16.16
C SER A 58 23.49 -36.24 17.58
N SER A 59 22.98 -35.05 17.90
CA SER A 59 22.31 -34.80 19.19
C SER A 59 20.96 -35.51 19.34
N GLY A 60 20.38 -36.06 18.26
CA GLY A 60 19.03 -36.64 18.25
C GLY A 60 17.91 -35.60 18.11
N LEU A 61 18.18 -34.32 18.38
CA LEU A 61 17.19 -33.24 18.35
C LEU A 61 16.53 -33.04 16.98
N ALA A 62 17.28 -33.18 15.89
CA ALA A 62 16.71 -33.10 14.53
C ALA A 62 15.79 -34.28 14.18
N VAL A 63 15.97 -35.44 14.82
CA VAL A 63 15.08 -36.61 14.63
C VAL A 63 13.79 -36.40 15.42
N GLU A 64 13.90 -35.86 16.63
CA GLU A 64 12.78 -35.61 17.53
C GLU A 64 11.87 -34.47 17.02
N LEU A 65 12.44 -33.34 16.61
CA LEU A 65 11.70 -32.21 16.01
C LEU A 65 11.04 -32.55 14.66
N ARG A 66 11.57 -33.55 13.94
CA ARG A 66 10.92 -34.07 12.72
C ARG A 66 9.65 -34.85 13.04
N ALA A 67 9.64 -35.60 14.13
CA ALA A 67 8.48 -36.39 14.56
C ALA A 67 7.43 -35.56 15.31
N SER A 68 7.83 -34.46 15.93
CA SER A 68 6.94 -33.52 16.62
C SER A 68 7.38 -32.08 16.35
N PRO A 69 6.88 -31.44 15.27
CA PRO A 69 7.26 -30.10 14.89
C PRO A 69 6.93 -29.09 15.99
N PHE A 70 7.90 -28.24 16.32
CA PHE A 70 7.70 -27.17 17.29
C PHE A 70 6.57 -26.23 16.84
N ASN A 71 5.52 -26.11 17.65
CA ASN A 71 4.42 -25.17 17.44
C ASN A 71 4.71 -23.87 18.21
N PRO A 72 5.11 -22.76 17.55
CA PRO A 72 5.52 -21.53 18.21
C PRO A 72 4.38 -20.81 18.94
N ASN A 73 3.12 -21.25 18.77
CA ASN A 73 1.94 -20.62 19.38
C ASN A 73 1.48 -21.28 20.69
N ALA A 74 2.19 -22.32 21.17
CA ALA A 74 1.80 -23.11 22.36
C ALA A 74 2.85 -23.05 23.48
N VAL A 75 3.39 -21.87 23.79
CA VAL A 75 4.48 -21.66 24.77
C VAL A 75 4.09 -21.79 26.25
N GLY A 76 2.89 -22.30 26.57
CA GLY A 76 2.38 -22.38 27.95
C GLY A 76 1.92 -23.76 28.43
N GLY A 77 1.93 -24.79 27.58
CA GLY A 77 1.56 -26.15 27.95
C GLY A 77 2.79 -27.00 28.26
N THR A 78 2.65 -28.03 29.09
CA THR A 78 3.65 -29.07 29.37
C THR A 78 4.12 -29.86 28.14
N ASP A 79 3.69 -29.47 26.94
CA ASP A 79 4.10 -29.98 25.63
C ASP A 79 5.43 -29.38 25.13
N VAL A 80 6.37 -29.15 26.04
CA VAL A 80 7.78 -29.31 25.71
C VAL A 80 8.12 -30.79 25.79
N GLY A 81 7.52 -31.65 24.97
CA GLY A 81 8.00 -33.00 24.64
C GLY A 81 8.61 -33.88 25.75
N PHE A 82 8.18 -33.78 27.01
CA PHE A 82 8.66 -34.61 28.11
C PHE A 82 7.44 -35.29 28.76
N ALA A 83 7.09 -36.49 28.31
CA ALA A 83 5.97 -37.26 28.88
C ALA A 83 6.22 -37.60 30.36
N GLY A 84 5.16 -37.52 31.20
CA GLY A 84 5.19 -37.92 32.61
C GLY A 84 5.11 -39.44 32.83
N GLU A 85 5.68 -39.91 33.95
CA GLU A 85 5.93 -41.32 34.28
C GLU A 85 4.64 -42.19 34.45
N PRO A 86 4.64 -43.47 34.00
CA PRO A 86 3.52 -44.41 34.17
C PRO A 86 3.33 -44.95 35.62
N LEU A 87 2.08 -45.22 36.02
CA LEU A 87 1.73 -45.79 37.35
C LEU A 87 2.32 -47.20 37.56
N PRO A 88 2.74 -47.55 38.80
CA PRO A 88 3.49 -48.78 39.08
C PRO A 88 2.63 -50.06 39.02
N ILE A 89 3.28 -51.19 38.69
CA ILE A 89 2.76 -52.55 38.89
C ILE A 89 3.22 -53.03 40.28
N LEU A 90 2.28 -53.47 41.12
CA LEU A 90 2.58 -53.86 42.51
C LEU A 90 2.35 -55.36 42.72
N THR A 91 3.35 -56.04 43.30
CA THR A 91 3.29 -57.47 43.60
C THR A 91 2.38 -57.80 44.78
N VAL A 92 2.15 -56.84 45.68
CA VAL A 92 1.13 -56.90 46.74
C VAL A 92 0.28 -55.63 46.63
N PRO A 93 -1.06 -55.74 46.55
CA PRO A 93 -1.94 -54.58 46.52
C PRO A 93 -1.75 -53.65 47.73
N PRO A 94 -1.88 -52.33 47.55
CA PRO A 94 -1.89 -51.39 48.66
C PRO A 94 -3.13 -51.58 49.55
N THR A 95 -3.10 -51.02 50.75
CA THR A 95 -4.25 -51.04 51.67
C THR A 95 -5.36 -50.12 51.14
N PRO A 96 -6.63 -50.56 51.07
CA PRO A 96 -7.73 -49.68 50.66
C PRO A 96 -7.89 -48.47 51.58
N THR A 97 -8.16 -47.30 50.99
CA THR A 97 -8.42 -46.05 51.73
C THR A 97 -9.84 -45.56 51.52
N GLY A 98 -10.30 -44.65 52.39
CA GLY A 98 -11.61 -44.01 52.26
C GLY A 98 -12.83 -44.91 52.53
N PHE A 99 -12.65 -46.06 53.20
CA PHE A 99 -13.73 -47.02 53.41
C PHE A 99 -14.80 -46.53 54.40
N THR A 100 -16.07 -46.51 53.98
CA THR A 100 -17.23 -46.05 54.78
C THR A 100 -18.42 -47.01 54.67
N ALA A 101 -19.28 -47.05 55.70
CA ALA A 101 -20.53 -47.81 55.74
C ALA A 101 -21.69 -46.94 56.23
N ALA A 102 -22.77 -46.82 55.44
CA ALA A 102 -23.92 -45.98 55.76
C ALA A 102 -25.23 -46.80 55.71
N GLY A 103 -25.96 -46.86 56.83
CA GLY A 103 -27.21 -47.60 56.92
C GLY A 103 -28.45 -46.80 56.51
N ALA A 104 -29.38 -47.47 55.83
CA ALA A 104 -30.72 -46.99 55.47
C ALA A 104 -31.79 -47.76 56.29
N TYR A 105 -33.05 -47.82 55.84
CA TYR A 105 -34.10 -48.54 56.57
C TYR A 105 -33.92 -50.07 56.58
N SER A 106 -33.34 -50.66 55.53
CA SER A 106 -33.18 -52.13 55.41
C SER A 106 -31.86 -52.59 54.76
N GLN A 107 -30.94 -51.69 54.43
CA GLN A 107 -29.67 -51.99 53.76
C GLN A 107 -28.55 -51.05 54.23
N VAL A 108 -27.29 -51.48 54.05
CA VAL A 108 -26.07 -50.70 54.31
C VAL A 108 -25.33 -50.50 52.99
N ASN A 109 -25.00 -49.26 52.66
CA ASN A 109 -24.21 -48.90 51.47
C ASN A 109 -22.74 -48.67 51.88
N LEU A 110 -21.81 -49.30 51.18
CA LEU A 110 -20.37 -49.27 51.42
C LEU A 110 -19.64 -48.55 50.29
N PHE A 111 -18.63 -47.72 50.59
CA PHE A 111 -17.82 -46.97 49.59
C PHE A 111 -16.34 -46.92 49.96
N TRP A 112 -15.43 -46.86 48.96
CA TRP A 112 -13.98 -46.71 49.13
C TRP A 112 -13.30 -45.95 47.96
N ASP A 113 -12.00 -45.63 48.08
CA ASP A 113 -11.21 -44.95 47.02
C ASP A 113 -10.81 -45.87 45.86
N PHE A 114 -10.44 -45.29 44.70
CA PHE A 114 -9.97 -46.08 43.55
C PHE A 114 -8.49 -46.52 43.73
N PRO A 115 -8.12 -47.77 43.40
CA PRO A 115 -6.74 -48.24 43.52
C PRO A 115 -5.80 -47.54 42.52
N LEU A 116 -4.70 -46.96 43.01
CA LEU A 116 -3.68 -46.26 42.20
C LEU A 116 -2.51 -47.20 41.82
N TYR A 117 -2.82 -48.30 41.12
CA TYR A 117 -1.82 -49.23 40.56
C TYR A 117 -2.41 -50.03 39.40
N THR A 118 -1.56 -50.53 38.51
CA THR A 118 -2.00 -51.00 37.17
C THR A 118 -2.58 -52.42 37.16
N ASN A 119 -2.14 -53.33 38.03
CA ASN A 119 -2.57 -54.74 38.06
C ASN A 119 -3.68 -55.05 39.09
N HIS A 120 -4.63 -54.14 39.29
CA HIS A 120 -5.78 -54.39 40.18
C HIS A 120 -6.74 -55.43 39.60
N ALA A 121 -7.28 -56.32 40.45
CA ALA A 121 -8.34 -57.25 40.07
C ALA A 121 -9.69 -56.86 40.66
N HIS A 122 -9.83 -56.83 41.99
CA HIS A 122 -11.07 -56.47 42.71
C HIS A 122 -10.80 -56.19 44.19
N ALA A 123 -11.79 -55.66 44.89
CA ALA A 123 -11.89 -55.63 46.35
C ALA A 123 -12.75 -56.81 46.86
N GLU A 124 -12.32 -57.47 47.93
CA GLU A 124 -13.15 -58.42 48.69
C GLU A 124 -13.81 -57.69 49.87
N ILE A 125 -15.10 -57.96 50.14
CA ILE A 125 -15.91 -57.31 51.18
C ILE A 125 -16.34 -58.35 52.22
N TYR A 126 -16.04 -58.07 53.48
CA TYR A 126 -16.31 -58.95 54.62
C TYR A 126 -17.26 -58.28 55.62
N ARG A 127 -18.08 -59.09 56.30
CA ARG A 127 -19.04 -58.63 57.31
C ARG A 127 -19.07 -59.52 58.54
N HIS A 128 -19.33 -58.91 59.70
CA HIS A 128 -19.69 -59.62 60.93
C HIS A 128 -20.66 -58.79 61.79
N SER A 129 -21.45 -59.41 62.66
CA SER A 129 -22.36 -58.68 63.57
C SER A 129 -21.65 -58.08 64.80
N ALA A 130 -20.40 -58.47 65.04
CA ALA A 130 -19.51 -57.90 66.06
C ALA A 130 -18.18 -57.46 65.44
N ASP A 131 -17.49 -56.50 66.05
CA ASP A 131 -16.22 -55.94 65.57
C ASP A 131 -15.03 -56.91 65.79
N VAL A 132 -15.03 -58.02 65.05
CA VAL A 132 -14.03 -59.09 65.13
C VAL A 132 -13.70 -59.57 63.71
N LEU A 133 -12.62 -59.06 63.11
CA LEU A 133 -12.20 -59.39 61.74
C LEU A 133 -11.95 -60.90 61.53
N GLY A 134 -11.46 -61.60 62.56
CA GLY A 134 -11.17 -63.05 62.47
C GLY A 134 -12.40 -63.92 62.21
N ASP A 135 -13.58 -63.46 62.63
CA ASP A 135 -14.86 -64.16 62.45
C ASP A 135 -15.66 -63.58 61.27
N ALA A 136 -15.13 -62.58 60.57
CA ALA A 136 -15.82 -61.94 59.46
C ALA A 136 -15.92 -62.87 58.26
N VAL A 137 -17.11 -62.90 57.65
CA VAL A 137 -17.39 -63.73 56.49
C VAL A 137 -17.35 -62.89 55.22
N LEU A 138 -16.81 -63.45 54.14
CA LEU A 138 -16.83 -62.80 52.81
C LEU A 138 -18.28 -62.74 52.32
N ILE A 139 -18.78 -61.53 52.07
CA ILE A 139 -20.15 -61.29 51.60
C ILE A 139 -20.21 -60.85 50.13
N GLY A 140 -19.09 -60.45 49.53
CA GLY A 140 -19.03 -60.07 48.12
C GLY A 140 -17.63 -59.72 47.64
N ILE A 141 -17.49 -59.61 46.31
CA ILE A 141 -16.30 -59.08 45.63
C ILE A 141 -16.75 -58.00 44.64
N GLU A 142 -15.96 -56.95 44.45
CA GLU A 142 -16.35 -55.81 43.62
C GLU A 142 -15.14 -55.19 42.90
N GLN A 143 -15.27 -54.92 41.59
CA GLN A 143 -14.22 -54.27 40.80
C GLN A 143 -14.32 -52.75 40.86
N GLY A 144 -15.52 -52.25 41.18
CA GLY A 144 -15.77 -50.83 41.43
C GLY A 144 -15.32 -50.38 42.81
N ARG A 145 -15.95 -49.29 43.28
CA ARG A 145 -15.60 -48.61 44.53
C ARG A 145 -16.72 -48.56 45.58
N SER A 146 -17.78 -49.35 45.36
CA SER A 146 -18.99 -49.32 46.18
C SER A 146 -19.72 -50.66 46.19
N PHE A 147 -20.33 -51.03 47.31
CA PHE A 147 -21.10 -52.27 47.48
C PHE A 147 -22.35 -52.03 48.33
N VAL A 148 -23.45 -52.75 48.10
CA VAL A 148 -24.69 -52.62 48.88
C VAL A 148 -25.03 -53.94 49.55
N ASP A 149 -25.27 -53.92 50.86
CA ASP A 149 -25.60 -55.08 51.66
C ASP A 149 -26.99 -54.97 52.31
N ALA A 150 -27.93 -55.83 51.92
CA ALA A 150 -29.29 -55.84 52.44
C ALA A 150 -29.37 -56.66 53.75
N VAL A 151 -29.38 -55.97 54.89
CA VAL A 151 -29.31 -56.58 56.23
C VAL A 151 -30.64 -56.65 56.97
N GLY A 152 -31.68 -55.94 56.51
CA GLY A 152 -32.98 -55.83 57.21
C GLY A 152 -33.06 -54.65 58.17
N SER A 153 -34.23 -54.43 58.79
CA SER A 153 -34.51 -53.30 59.69
C SER A 153 -33.92 -53.52 61.09
N GLY A 154 -33.42 -52.43 61.70
CA GLY A 154 -32.88 -52.42 63.06
C GLY A 154 -31.58 -53.21 63.28
N GLN A 155 -30.83 -53.54 62.23
CA GLN A 155 -29.60 -54.37 62.32
C GLN A 155 -28.34 -53.51 62.40
N ALA A 156 -27.31 -54.02 63.10
CA ALA A 156 -25.98 -53.42 63.20
C ALA A 156 -24.90 -54.43 62.76
N ASN A 157 -24.06 -54.07 61.78
CA ASN A 157 -23.01 -54.93 61.24
C ASN A 157 -21.70 -54.16 61.02
N TYR A 158 -20.56 -54.84 61.16
CA TYR A 158 -19.21 -54.32 60.95
C TYR A 158 -18.62 -54.86 59.65
N TYR A 159 -17.92 -54.02 58.90
CA TYR A 159 -17.42 -54.33 57.57
C TYR A 159 -15.92 -54.09 57.41
N TRP A 160 -15.29 -54.88 56.54
CA TRP A 160 -13.88 -54.74 56.13
C TRP A 160 -13.71 -55.01 54.64
N ILE A 161 -12.68 -54.41 54.03
CA ILE A 161 -12.31 -54.66 52.64
C ILE A 161 -10.80 -54.86 52.47
N ARG A 162 -10.39 -55.62 51.44
CA ARG A 162 -9.00 -55.71 50.97
C ARG A 162 -8.95 -55.80 49.46
N TYR A 163 -7.88 -55.31 48.83
CA TYR A 163 -7.67 -55.45 47.39
C TYR A 163 -6.95 -56.75 47.05
N ILE A 164 -7.29 -57.33 45.90
CA ILE A 164 -6.63 -58.47 45.27
C ILE A 164 -6.04 -58.00 43.92
N ASN A 165 -4.81 -58.38 43.59
CA ASN A 165 -4.24 -58.11 42.25
C ASN A 165 -4.61 -59.22 41.25
N GLN A 166 -4.30 -59.00 39.97
CA GLN A 166 -4.58 -59.97 38.89
C GLN A 166 -3.84 -61.30 39.05
N ASP A 167 -2.78 -61.34 39.86
CA ASP A 167 -2.06 -62.57 40.21
C ASP A 167 -2.71 -63.33 41.39
N GLY A 168 -3.85 -62.84 41.90
CA GLY A 168 -4.58 -63.44 43.02
C GLY A 168 -3.96 -63.18 44.40
N VAL A 169 -3.00 -62.26 44.50
CA VAL A 169 -2.32 -61.94 45.76
C VAL A 169 -3.17 -60.96 46.58
N PRO A 170 -3.57 -61.32 47.81
CA PRO A 170 -4.31 -60.42 48.67
C PRO A 170 -3.41 -59.35 49.29
N GLY A 171 -3.88 -58.11 49.27
CA GLY A 171 -3.34 -57.02 50.08
C GLY A 171 -3.85 -57.07 51.52
N SER A 172 -3.44 -56.07 52.31
CA SER A 172 -3.92 -55.91 53.70
C SER A 172 -5.37 -55.40 53.73
N PHE A 173 -6.10 -55.74 54.79
CA PHE A 173 -7.41 -55.14 55.06
C PHE A 173 -7.30 -53.64 55.34
N ASN A 174 -8.36 -52.89 55.02
CA ASN A 174 -8.45 -51.44 55.23
C ASN A 174 -8.16 -51.02 56.68
N SER A 175 -8.47 -51.87 57.66
CA SER A 175 -8.27 -51.65 59.09
C SER A 175 -8.40 -52.97 59.86
N SER A 176 -7.89 -53.05 61.10
CA SER A 176 -8.18 -54.17 62.02
C SER A 176 -9.55 -54.04 62.69
N ALA A 177 -10.01 -52.81 62.97
CA ALA A 177 -11.36 -52.52 63.46
C ALA A 177 -12.31 -52.32 62.27
N GLY A 178 -13.51 -52.88 62.36
CA GLY A 178 -14.52 -52.85 61.32
C GLY A 178 -15.30 -51.54 61.29
N THR A 179 -15.77 -51.17 60.11
CA THR A 179 -16.63 -50.00 59.93
C THR A 179 -18.08 -50.38 60.19
N LEU A 180 -18.73 -49.77 61.19
CA LEU A 180 -20.12 -50.04 61.59
C LEU A 180 -21.14 -49.44 60.60
N GLY A 181 -22.11 -50.23 60.15
CA GLY A 181 -23.34 -49.78 59.49
C GLY A 181 -24.59 -50.27 60.23
N GLN A 182 -25.57 -49.37 60.48
CA GLN A 182 -26.78 -49.65 61.27
C GLN A 182 -28.07 -49.16 60.59
N THR A 183 -29.12 -49.98 60.56
CA THR A 183 -30.45 -49.65 59.97
C THR A 183 -31.52 -49.28 61.02
N ALA A 184 -32.60 -48.57 60.62
CA ALA A 184 -33.65 -48.03 61.53
C ALA A 184 -34.93 -48.93 61.69
N PRO A 185 -35.75 -48.82 62.78
CA PRO A 185 -36.99 -49.61 63.06
C PRO A 185 -38.30 -49.13 62.36
N ASP A 186 -39.40 -49.94 62.37
CA ASP A 186 -40.68 -49.76 61.60
C ASP A 186 -41.86 -49.10 62.39
N VAL A 187 -42.76 -48.38 61.69
CA VAL A 187 -43.79 -47.41 62.17
C VAL A 187 -45.12 -48.03 62.66
N GLN A 188 -45.51 -49.23 62.21
CA GLN A 188 -46.83 -49.80 62.49
C GLN A 188 -47.07 -50.21 63.97
N LEU A 189 -46.01 -50.39 64.77
CA LEU A 189 -46.07 -50.78 66.18
C LEU A 189 -46.61 -49.67 67.12
N LEU A 190 -46.61 -48.40 66.69
CA LEU A 190 -47.02 -47.26 67.51
C LEU A 190 -48.54 -47.02 67.57
N LEU A 191 -49.33 -47.57 66.64
CA LEU A 191 -50.77 -47.27 66.52
C LEU A 191 -51.66 -48.17 67.40
N ASP A 192 -51.22 -49.36 67.80
CA ASP A 192 -52.04 -50.32 68.56
C ASP A 192 -52.27 -49.92 70.03
N THR A 193 -51.52 -48.95 70.56
CA THR A 193 -51.55 -48.58 71.99
C THR A 193 -52.70 -47.62 72.36
N LEU A 194 -53.33 -46.92 71.40
CA LEU A 194 -54.24 -45.80 71.71
C LEU A 194 -55.74 -46.13 71.81
N ASN A 195 -56.20 -47.33 71.46
CA ASN A 195 -57.63 -47.60 71.16
C ASN A 195 -58.50 -48.16 72.33
N GLY A 196 -58.08 -48.06 73.60
CA GLY A 196 -58.59 -48.92 74.69
C GLY A 196 -59.49 -48.34 75.79
N ALA A 197 -59.86 -47.06 75.84
CA ALA A 197 -60.53 -46.49 77.03
C ALA A 197 -61.70 -45.52 76.75
N ILE A 198 -62.86 -45.79 77.40
CA ILE A 198 -63.96 -44.88 77.86
C ILE A 198 -65.38 -45.24 77.35
N THR A 199 -66.37 -45.32 78.27
CA THR A 199 -67.84 -45.38 78.02
C THR A 199 -68.68 -44.50 78.98
N GLU A 200 -69.95 -44.27 78.62
CA GLU A 200 -70.80 -43.07 78.84
C GLU A 200 -71.40 -42.78 80.24
N SER A 201 -71.48 -43.72 81.17
CA SER A 201 -72.32 -43.53 82.39
C SER A 201 -71.71 -42.64 83.48
N ALA A 202 -70.42 -42.28 83.38
CA ALA A 202 -69.76 -41.35 84.29
C ALA A 202 -70.02 -39.86 83.95
N LEU A 203 -70.53 -39.57 82.75
CA LEU A 203 -70.60 -38.20 82.21
C LEU A 203 -71.74 -37.36 82.82
N ALA A 204 -72.89 -37.98 83.11
CA ALA A 204 -74.08 -37.24 83.54
C ALA A 204 -73.99 -36.70 84.97
N THR A 205 -73.44 -37.47 85.92
CA THR A 205 -73.34 -37.08 87.34
C THR A 205 -72.23 -36.05 87.60
N ALA A 206 -71.19 -36.05 86.77
CA ALA A 206 -70.11 -35.08 86.87
C ALA A 206 -70.53 -33.68 86.41
N LEU A 207 -71.50 -33.53 85.49
CA LEU A 207 -71.92 -32.22 84.99
C LEU A 207 -72.72 -31.41 86.01
N THR A 208 -73.64 -32.05 86.74
CA THR A 208 -74.56 -31.34 87.65
C THR A 208 -73.87 -30.82 88.91
N THR A 209 -72.88 -31.55 89.44
CA THR A 209 -72.12 -31.13 90.64
C THR A 209 -71.10 -30.04 90.34
N LYS A 210 -70.71 -29.90 89.06
CA LYS A 210 -69.74 -28.88 88.67
C LYS A 210 -70.39 -27.50 88.68
N LEU A 211 -71.64 -27.35 88.25
CA LEU A 211 -72.27 -26.04 88.01
C LEU A 211 -72.65 -25.19 89.25
N ASP A 212 -72.49 -25.69 90.48
CA ASP A 212 -72.82 -24.97 91.72
C ASP A 212 -71.57 -24.22 92.25
N GLY A 213 -71.60 -22.88 92.33
CA GLY A 213 -70.46 -22.01 92.68
C GLY A 213 -69.84 -21.19 91.53
N PHE A 214 -70.47 -21.20 90.35
CA PHE A 214 -70.05 -20.48 89.14
C PHE A 214 -70.74 -19.10 88.96
N GLU A 215 -71.40 -18.55 89.99
CA GLU A 215 -72.10 -17.25 89.92
C GLU A 215 -71.15 -16.07 89.67
N SER A 216 -69.94 -16.10 90.24
CA SER A 216 -68.88 -15.12 89.95
C SER A 216 -68.32 -15.29 88.54
N ASP A 217 -68.29 -16.52 88.02
CA ASP A 217 -67.87 -16.80 86.65
C ASP A 217 -68.94 -16.36 85.64
N ILE A 218 -70.22 -16.34 86.01
CA ILE A 218 -71.32 -15.76 85.22
C ILE A 218 -71.21 -14.22 85.16
N ASP A 219 -70.90 -13.56 86.28
CA ASP A 219 -70.60 -12.11 86.32
C ASP A 219 -69.29 -11.77 85.56
N ASP A 220 -68.28 -12.65 85.59
CA ASP A 220 -67.06 -12.53 84.80
C ASP A 220 -67.30 -12.77 83.30
N LEU A 221 -68.24 -13.64 82.91
CA LEU A 221 -68.70 -13.76 81.53
C LEU A 221 -69.44 -12.50 81.07
N GLU A 222 -70.27 -11.89 81.90
CA GLU A 222 -70.95 -10.62 81.58
C GLU A 222 -69.92 -9.48 81.47
N THR A 223 -68.88 -9.45 82.31
CA THR A 223 -67.76 -8.49 82.23
C THR A 223 -66.86 -8.73 81.00
N THR A 224 -66.66 -10.00 80.62
CA THR A 224 -65.82 -10.41 79.47
C THR A 224 -66.53 -10.21 78.13
N PHE A 225 -67.86 -10.31 78.07
CA PHE A 225 -68.62 -10.29 76.81
C PHE A 225 -69.60 -9.11 76.64
N ALA A 226 -69.87 -8.27 77.66
CA ALA A 226 -70.87 -7.19 77.54
C ALA A 226 -70.37 -5.81 77.07
N SER A 227 -69.07 -5.56 76.86
CA SER A 227 -68.64 -4.27 76.30
C SER A 227 -68.43 -4.34 74.78
N THR A 228 -69.40 -3.83 74.03
CA THR A 228 -69.24 -3.39 72.64
C THR A 228 -68.00 -2.51 72.44
N SER A 229 -67.47 -1.89 73.52
CA SER A 229 -66.22 -1.12 73.55
C SER A 229 -64.95 -1.98 73.34
N SER A 230 -64.84 -3.17 73.92
CA SER A 230 -63.66 -4.05 73.74
C SER A 230 -63.64 -4.70 72.36
N ALA A 231 -64.82 -5.08 71.85
CA ALA A 231 -64.99 -5.54 70.47
C ALA A 231 -64.74 -4.40 69.47
N ALA A 232 -65.21 -3.18 69.73
CA ALA A 232 -64.93 -2.01 68.91
C ALA A 232 -63.46 -1.60 68.94
N THR A 233 -62.78 -1.72 70.09
CA THR A 233 -61.34 -1.46 70.22
C THR A 233 -60.53 -2.51 69.45
N SER A 234 -60.93 -3.78 69.52
CA SER A 234 -60.31 -4.86 68.74
C SER A 234 -60.56 -4.71 67.23
N ALA A 235 -61.76 -4.31 66.82
CA ALA A 235 -62.10 -4.02 65.43
C ALA A 235 -61.33 -2.79 64.91
N ALA A 236 -61.17 -1.74 65.73
CA ALA A 236 -60.37 -0.57 65.40
C ALA A 236 -58.86 -0.92 65.29
N ALA A 237 -58.35 -1.77 66.17
CA ALA A 237 -56.97 -2.27 66.11
C ALA A 237 -56.72 -3.18 64.89
N ALA A 238 -57.72 -3.99 64.50
CA ALA A 238 -57.70 -4.80 63.28
C ALA A 238 -57.72 -3.90 62.03
N ALA A 239 -58.59 -2.90 61.98
CA ALA A 239 -58.64 -1.93 60.88
C ALA A 239 -57.37 -1.08 60.77
N ALA A 240 -56.75 -0.72 61.91
CA ALA A 240 -55.46 -0.04 61.94
C ALA A 240 -54.32 -0.95 61.46
N SER A 241 -54.33 -2.23 61.84
CA SER A 241 -53.36 -3.23 61.36
C SER A 241 -53.52 -3.51 59.87
N GLU A 242 -54.75 -3.57 59.36
CA GLU A 242 -55.04 -3.70 57.93
C GLU A 242 -54.57 -2.46 57.15
N SER A 243 -54.83 -1.26 57.67
CA SER A 243 -54.32 -0.01 57.09
C SER A 243 -52.79 0.05 57.07
N ALA A 244 -52.13 -0.41 58.14
CA ALA A 244 -50.67 -0.51 58.21
C ALA A 244 -50.12 -1.56 57.23
N ALA A 245 -50.79 -2.69 57.05
CA ALA A 245 -50.43 -3.71 56.08
C ALA A 245 -50.58 -3.21 54.63
N ILE A 246 -51.65 -2.45 54.33
CA ILE A 246 -51.84 -1.80 53.03
C ILE A 246 -50.74 -0.76 52.80
N ALA A 247 -50.40 0.07 53.80
CA ALA A 247 -49.33 1.06 53.69
C ALA A 247 -47.96 0.39 53.44
N ALA A 248 -47.67 -0.72 54.13
CA ALA A 248 -46.46 -1.51 53.91
C ALA A 248 -46.43 -2.13 52.50
N LYS A 249 -47.56 -2.63 52.00
CA LYS A 249 -47.69 -3.18 50.65
C LYS A 249 -47.50 -2.09 49.58
N THR A 250 -48.06 -0.90 49.79
CA THR A 250 -47.85 0.27 48.91
C THR A 250 -46.38 0.71 48.91
N ALA A 251 -45.72 0.73 50.07
CA ALA A 251 -44.29 1.02 50.16
C ALA A 251 -43.42 -0.03 49.43
N ALA A 252 -43.78 -1.31 49.53
CA ALA A 252 -43.11 -2.39 48.81
C ALA A 252 -43.30 -2.26 47.28
N LEU A 253 -44.51 -1.96 46.82
CA LEU A 253 -44.79 -1.67 45.40
C LEU A 253 -44.00 -0.44 44.90
N GLY A 254 -43.87 0.60 45.73
CA GLY A 254 -43.04 1.77 45.43
C GLY A 254 -41.56 1.41 45.29
N ALA A 255 -41.04 0.56 46.18
CA ALA A 255 -39.66 0.08 46.12
C ALA A 255 -39.41 -0.81 44.88
N GLU A 256 -40.36 -1.67 44.52
CA GLU A 256 -40.28 -2.49 43.30
C GLU A 256 -40.31 -1.63 42.03
N THR A 257 -41.17 -0.60 42.00
CA THR A 257 -41.19 0.38 40.91
C THR A 257 -39.86 1.12 40.78
N ALA A 258 -39.26 1.54 41.91
CA ALA A 258 -37.96 2.19 41.92
C ALA A 258 -36.83 1.24 41.46
N ALA A 259 -36.89 -0.04 41.83
CA ALA A 259 -35.94 -1.06 41.37
C ALA A 259 -36.05 -1.30 39.86
N VAL A 260 -37.27 -1.33 39.31
CA VAL A 260 -37.50 -1.40 37.86
C VAL A 260 -36.94 -0.16 37.16
N ALA A 261 -37.18 1.04 37.68
CA ALA A 261 -36.63 2.28 37.12
C ALA A 261 -35.09 2.27 37.13
N ALA A 262 -34.45 1.80 38.21
CA ALA A 262 -33.01 1.65 38.30
C ALA A 262 -32.48 0.61 37.29
N LYS A 263 -33.19 -0.50 37.09
CA LYS A 263 -32.85 -1.52 36.09
C LYS A 263 -32.95 -0.98 34.66
N THR A 264 -33.98 -0.19 34.36
CA THR A 264 -34.13 0.48 33.06
C THR A 264 -33.00 1.47 32.81
N ALA A 265 -32.60 2.25 33.81
CA ALA A 265 -31.47 3.16 33.71
C ALA A 265 -30.14 2.42 33.47
N ALA A 266 -29.94 1.26 34.12
CA ALA A 266 -28.76 0.42 33.91
C ALA A 266 -28.73 -0.17 32.48
N LEU A 267 -29.88 -0.61 31.94
CA LEU A 267 -29.97 -1.08 30.56
C LEU A 267 -29.63 0.03 29.55
N LEU A 268 -30.16 1.24 29.75
CA LEU A 268 -29.83 2.40 28.91
C LEU A 268 -28.33 2.73 28.97
N ALA A 269 -27.72 2.67 30.15
CA ALA A 269 -26.28 2.87 30.29
C ALA A 269 -25.47 1.79 29.55
N GLN A 270 -25.93 0.54 29.57
CA GLN A 270 -25.31 -0.56 28.85
C GLN A 270 -25.39 -0.36 27.32
N THR A 271 -26.57 -0.02 26.79
CA THR A 271 -26.75 0.27 25.35
C THR A 271 -25.89 1.46 24.90
N ASN A 272 -25.77 2.49 25.72
CA ASN A 272 -24.91 3.63 25.42
C ASN A 272 -23.42 3.23 25.42
N ALA A 273 -23.00 2.32 26.30
CA ALA A 273 -21.63 1.81 26.32
C ALA A 273 -21.33 0.96 25.07
N GLU A 274 -22.26 0.09 24.66
CA GLU A 274 -22.14 -0.70 23.42
C GLU A 274 -22.05 0.21 22.19
N THR A 275 -22.87 1.26 22.13
CA THR A 275 -22.83 2.25 21.05
C THR A 275 -21.46 2.97 21.01
N ALA A 276 -20.92 3.35 22.17
CA ALA A 276 -19.61 3.99 22.25
C ALA A 276 -18.46 3.05 21.84
N GLU A 277 -18.60 1.75 22.08
CA GLU A 277 -17.64 0.73 21.64
C GLU A 277 -17.67 0.56 20.12
N ASP A 278 -18.86 0.51 19.52
CA ASP A 278 -19.04 0.48 18.06
C ASP A 278 -18.45 1.74 17.39
N ASP A 279 -18.72 2.92 17.93
CA ASP A 279 -18.15 4.18 17.45
C ASP A 279 -16.61 4.17 17.52
N ALA A 280 -16.03 3.60 18.58
CA ALA A 280 -14.59 3.46 18.71
C ALA A 280 -14.00 2.49 17.67
N VAL A 281 -14.70 1.40 17.36
CA VAL A 281 -14.32 0.45 16.30
C VAL A 281 -14.37 1.12 14.92
N ILE A 282 -15.41 1.91 14.63
CA ILE A 282 -15.53 2.67 13.39
C ILE A 282 -14.38 3.68 13.27
N ALA A 283 -14.10 4.43 14.34
CA ALA A 283 -13.01 5.40 14.37
C ALA A 283 -11.64 4.74 14.14
N LYS A 284 -11.40 3.57 14.75
CA LYS A 284 -10.19 2.78 14.53
C LYS A 284 -10.06 2.33 13.07
N THR A 285 -11.15 1.83 12.49
CA THR A 285 -11.19 1.38 11.09
C THR A 285 -10.90 2.53 10.12
N ALA A 286 -11.46 3.72 10.39
CA ALA A 286 -11.19 4.93 9.62
C ALA A 286 -9.71 5.34 9.70
N ALA A 287 -9.11 5.28 10.90
CA ALA A 287 -7.69 5.57 11.10
C ALA A 287 -6.77 4.57 10.38
N GLU A 288 -7.10 3.27 10.41
CA GLU A 288 -6.37 2.23 9.67
C GLU A 288 -6.47 2.43 8.16
N THR A 289 -7.64 2.81 7.65
CA THR A 289 -7.86 3.14 6.24
C THR A 289 -7.02 4.35 5.82
N ALA A 290 -7.02 5.42 6.63
CA ALA A 290 -6.20 6.61 6.38
C ALA A 290 -4.70 6.28 6.38
N ARG A 291 -4.24 5.41 7.29
CA ARG A 291 -2.84 4.95 7.34
C ARG A 291 -2.44 4.16 6.09
N SER A 292 -3.30 3.26 5.60
CA SER A 292 -3.07 2.53 4.35
C SER A 292 -3.04 3.47 3.12
N GLY A 293 -3.92 4.48 3.09
CA GLY A 293 -3.88 5.54 2.08
C GLY A 293 -2.54 6.28 2.07
N ALA A 294 -2.06 6.68 3.25
CA ALA A 294 -0.76 7.35 3.39
C ALA A 294 0.43 6.47 2.94
N GLN A 295 0.45 5.18 3.28
CA GLN A 295 1.47 4.24 2.80
C GLN A 295 1.45 4.07 1.28
N THR A 296 0.26 4.04 0.67
CA THR A 296 0.10 3.98 -0.78
C THR A 296 0.68 5.23 -1.44
N SER A 297 0.37 6.42 -0.92
CA SER A 297 0.94 7.68 -1.41
C SER A 297 2.45 7.75 -1.25
N GLN A 298 3.01 7.25 -0.14
CA GLN A 298 4.46 7.19 0.08
C GLN A 298 5.15 6.25 -0.93
N THR A 299 4.53 5.12 -1.23
CA THR A 299 5.04 4.16 -2.24
C THR A 299 5.01 4.78 -3.64
N ALA A 300 3.92 5.46 -4.01
CA ALA A 300 3.82 6.17 -5.28
C ALA A 300 4.90 7.25 -5.42
N SER A 301 5.14 8.02 -4.35
CA SER A 301 6.19 9.04 -4.34
C SER A 301 7.60 8.45 -4.50
N SER A 302 7.87 7.31 -3.85
CA SER A 302 9.14 6.58 -3.99
C SER A 302 9.34 6.07 -5.42
N ASN A 303 8.30 5.53 -6.06
CA ASN A 303 8.35 5.08 -7.44
C ASN A 303 8.61 6.23 -8.42
N SER A 304 7.97 7.39 -8.21
CA SER A 304 8.25 8.59 -8.99
C SER A 304 9.69 9.07 -8.84
N ALA A 305 10.26 9.02 -7.63
CA ALA A 305 11.67 9.36 -7.39
C ALA A 305 12.62 8.42 -8.14
N THR A 306 12.35 7.11 -8.12
CA THR A 306 13.12 6.11 -8.90
C THR A 306 13.03 6.37 -10.40
N GLY A 307 11.83 6.69 -10.93
CA GLY A 307 11.64 7.04 -12.33
C GLY A 307 12.41 8.31 -12.75
N ALA A 308 12.47 9.32 -11.88
CA ALA A 308 13.26 10.53 -12.11
C ALA A 308 14.78 10.24 -12.13
N ALA A 309 15.27 9.42 -11.19
CA ALA A 309 16.68 9.00 -11.15
C ALA A 309 17.08 8.18 -12.40
N GLY A 310 16.20 7.29 -12.87
CA GLY A 310 16.40 6.56 -14.13
C GLY A 310 16.46 7.49 -15.34
N SER A 311 15.58 8.49 -15.40
CA SER A 311 15.57 9.49 -16.47
C SER A 311 16.85 10.33 -16.48
N ALA A 312 17.35 10.73 -15.30
CA ALA A 312 18.61 11.45 -15.17
C ALA A 312 19.82 10.62 -15.64
N SER A 313 19.84 9.32 -15.32
CA SER A 313 20.89 8.39 -15.77
C SER A 313 20.89 8.26 -17.30
N SER A 314 19.72 8.07 -17.92
CA SER A 314 19.58 8.02 -19.38
C SER A 314 20.03 9.31 -20.07
N ALA A 315 19.76 10.47 -19.45
CA ALA A 315 20.24 11.76 -19.95
C ALA A 315 21.77 11.86 -19.88
N SER A 316 22.40 11.39 -18.80
CA SER A 316 23.87 11.34 -18.67
C SER A 316 24.53 10.41 -19.71
N THR A 317 23.94 9.24 -19.95
CA THR A 317 24.39 8.33 -21.01
C THR A 317 24.29 8.98 -22.39
N SER A 318 23.17 9.65 -22.66
CA SER A 318 22.96 10.35 -23.94
C SER A 318 23.97 11.49 -24.13
N ALA A 319 24.28 12.24 -23.07
CA ALA A 319 25.30 13.29 -23.10
C ALA A 319 26.70 12.73 -23.39
N SER A 320 27.05 11.58 -22.78
CA SER A 320 28.33 10.90 -23.02
C SER A 320 28.44 10.38 -24.46
N ALA A 321 27.35 9.80 -24.99
CA ALA A 321 27.29 9.38 -26.39
C ALA A 321 27.48 10.56 -27.36
N ALA A 322 26.84 11.69 -27.09
CA ALA A 322 27.01 12.91 -27.88
C ALA A 322 28.46 13.45 -27.83
N ALA A 323 29.10 13.43 -26.66
CA ALA A 323 30.51 13.83 -26.52
C ALA A 323 31.46 12.90 -27.30
N ASN A 324 31.21 11.59 -27.28
CA ASN A 324 31.98 10.62 -28.04
C ASN A 324 31.80 10.84 -29.56
N SER A 325 30.57 11.09 -30.02
CA SER A 325 30.31 11.43 -31.43
C SER A 325 31.01 12.73 -31.84
N ALA A 326 31.05 13.74 -30.98
CA ALA A 326 31.78 14.98 -31.25
C ALA A 326 33.30 14.74 -31.38
N THR A 327 33.86 13.89 -30.52
CA THR A 327 35.28 13.50 -30.56
C THR A 327 35.59 12.76 -31.88
N ALA A 328 34.79 11.75 -32.24
CA ALA A 328 34.95 11.01 -33.48
C ALA A 328 34.83 11.90 -34.74
N SER A 329 33.96 12.92 -34.69
CA SER A 329 33.86 13.93 -35.74
C SER A 329 35.13 14.78 -35.83
N GLY A 330 35.70 15.19 -34.69
CA GLY A 330 36.99 15.89 -34.62
C GLY A 330 38.16 15.07 -35.16
N ASP A 331 38.22 13.77 -34.85
CA ASP A 331 39.24 12.86 -35.38
C ASP A 331 39.10 12.71 -36.90
N SER A 332 37.86 12.58 -37.38
CA SER A 332 37.57 12.51 -38.82
C SER A 332 37.97 13.80 -39.55
N ALA A 333 37.73 14.96 -38.97
CA ALA A 333 38.18 16.24 -39.51
C ALA A 333 39.72 16.34 -39.56
N THR A 334 40.40 15.84 -38.52
CA THR A 334 41.87 15.79 -38.48
C THR A 334 42.43 14.85 -39.54
N ALA A 335 41.81 13.68 -39.74
CA ALA A 335 42.17 12.74 -40.80
C ALA A 335 41.95 13.34 -42.21
N ALA A 336 40.87 14.09 -42.39
CA ALA A 336 40.61 14.82 -43.64
C ALA A 336 41.67 15.89 -43.91
N ALA A 337 42.04 16.71 -42.91
CA ALA A 337 43.10 17.70 -43.03
C ALA A 337 44.47 17.05 -43.33
N THR A 338 44.76 15.90 -42.72
CA THR A 338 45.96 15.12 -43.02
C THR A 338 45.95 14.62 -44.46
N SER A 339 44.80 14.16 -44.95
CA SER A 339 44.63 13.70 -46.33
C SER A 339 44.81 14.83 -47.34
N GLU A 340 44.32 16.03 -47.03
CA GLU A 340 44.55 17.24 -47.82
C GLU A 340 46.05 17.58 -47.90
N GLY A 341 46.75 17.56 -46.75
CA GLY A 341 48.21 17.77 -46.71
C GLY A 341 48.99 16.75 -47.53
N ASN A 342 48.60 15.48 -47.46
CA ASN A 342 49.18 14.40 -48.28
C ASN A 342 48.91 14.65 -49.77
N ALA A 343 47.70 15.05 -50.15
CA ALA A 343 47.36 15.37 -51.54
C ALA A 343 48.20 16.53 -52.09
N ASN A 344 48.43 17.59 -51.31
CA ASN A 344 49.31 18.70 -51.68
C ASN A 344 50.77 18.24 -51.85
N THR A 345 51.24 17.34 -50.98
CA THR A 345 52.57 16.74 -51.08
C THR A 345 52.70 15.91 -52.37
N TYR A 346 51.71 15.08 -52.68
CA TYR A 346 51.70 14.31 -53.92
C TYR A 346 51.64 15.20 -55.17
N ALA A 347 50.86 16.28 -55.14
CA ALA A 347 50.81 17.26 -56.23
C ALA A 347 52.18 17.93 -56.44
N THR A 348 52.85 18.30 -55.35
CA THR A 348 54.21 18.87 -55.39
C THR A 348 55.20 17.86 -55.98
N ASN A 349 55.19 16.62 -55.49
CA ASN A 349 56.06 15.56 -56.00
C ASN A 349 55.82 15.29 -57.49
N ALA A 350 54.56 15.23 -57.92
CA ALA A 350 54.21 15.10 -59.34
C ALA A 350 54.74 16.28 -60.17
N GLY A 351 54.62 17.51 -59.66
CA GLY A 351 55.19 18.71 -60.29
C GLY A 351 56.72 18.63 -60.44
N THR A 352 57.42 18.23 -59.38
CA THR A 352 58.89 18.04 -59.43
C THR A 352 59.29 16.93 -60.41
N GLY A 353 58.55 15.81 -60.43
CA GLY A 353 58.75 14.72 -61.38
C GLY A 353 58.53 15.16 -62.84
N ALA A 354 57.52 15.99 -63.10
CA ALA A 354 57.29 16.58 -64.42
C ALA A 354 58.43 17.52 -64.84
N SER A 355 58.94 18.36 -63.94
CA SER A 355 60.11 19.20 -64.21
C SER A 355 61.37 18.38 -64.50
N ALA A 356 61.61 17.31 -63.74
CA ALA A 356 62.72 16.38 -63.97
C ALA A 356 62.59 15.67 -65.32
N ALA A 357 61.39 15.21 -65.68
CA ALA A 357 61.12 14.60 -66.98
C ALA A 357 61.35 15.58 -68.13
N ASN A 358 60.95 16.84 -67.98
CA ASN A 358 61.20 17.88 -68.98
C ASN A 358 62.70 18.18 -69.12
N THR A 359 63.44 18.19 -68.01
CA THR A 359 64.90 18.33 -68.01
C THR A 359 65.58 17.17 -68.73
N ALA A 360 65.16 15.94 -68.45
CA ALA A 360 65.66 14.73 -69.12
C ALA A 360 65.35 14.74 -70.63
N LYS A 361 64.17 15.22 -71.03
CA LYS A 361 63.80 15.42 -72.43
C LYS A 361 64.76 16.40 -73.13
N LEU A 362 65.00 17.57 -72.54
CA LEU A 362 65.95 18.56 -73.10
C LEU A 362 67.37 17.99 -73.21
N ALA A 363 67.82 17.23 -72.20
CA ALA A 363 69.12 16.55 -72.24
C ALA A 363 69.19 15.53 -73.38
N ALA A 364 68.11 14.76 -73.61
CA ALA A 364 68.02 13.82 -74.73
C ALA A 364 68.00 14.53 -76.09
N GLU A 365 67.28 15.65 -76.22
CA GLU A 365 67.29 16.49 -77.42
C GLU A 365 68.69 17.04 -77.71
N THR A 366 69.39 17.49 -76.67
CA THR A 366 70.79 17.95 -76.76
C THR A 366 71.72 16.83 -77.19
N ALA A 367 71.61 15.64 -76.61
CA ALA A 367 72.40 14.48 -76.97
C ALA A 367 72.17 14.05 -78.43
N ARG A 368 70.91 14.11 -78.89
CA ARG A 368 70.54 13.85 -80.29
C ARG A 368 71.23 14.83 -81.24
N SER A 369 71.21 16.13 -80.94
CA SER A 369 71.92 17.13 -81.75
C SER A 369 73.45 16.95 -81.72
N GLY A 370 74.00 16.51 -80.59
CA GLY A 370 75.40 16.08 -80.50
C GLY A 370 75.71 14.90 -81.42
N ALA A 371 74.82 13.91 -81.50
CA ALA A 371 74.96 12.76 -82.40
C ALA A 371 74.85 13.16 -83.88
N GLU A 372 73.90 14.02 -84.27
CA GLU A 372 73.78 14.58 -85.62
C GLU A 372 75.06 15.34 -86.04
N THR A 373 75.65 16.07 -85.11
CA THR A 373 76.94 16.75 -85.31
C THR A 373 78.08 15.75 -85.49
N ALA A 374 78.13 14.69 -84.67
CA ALA A 374 79.13 13.64 -84.79
C ALA A 374 79.03 12.88 -86.12
N GLU A 375 77.83 12.62 -86.61
CA GLU A 375 77.58 12.02 -87.93
C GLU A 375 78.10 12.93 -89.06
N THR A 376 77.81 14.23 -88.99
CA THR A 376 78.33 15.23 -89.94
C THR A 376 79.86 15.27 -89.94
N ASN A 377 80.48 15.21 -88.76
CA ASN A 377 81.94 15.15 -88.61
C ASN A 377 82.53 13.84 -89.17
N SER A 378 81.84 12.71 -88.98
CA SER A 378 82.22 11.41 -89.54
C SER A 378 82.20 11.43 -91.07
N VAL A 379 81.13 11.97 -91.67
CA VAL A 379 81.03 12.18 -93.13
C VAL A 379 82.16 13.08 -93.65
N SER A 380 82.45 14.18 -92.95
CA SER A 380 83.56 15.08 -93.30
C SER A 380 84.92 14.40 -93.22
N SER A 381 85.12 13.54 -92.22
CA SER A 381 86.34 12.74 -92.06
C SER A 381 86.48 11.68 -93.17
N ALA A 382 85.38 11.02 -93.55
CA ALA A 382 85.36 10.08 -94.68
C ALA A 382 85.72 10.77 -96.01
N ASN A 383 85.19 11.97 -96.25
CA ASN A 383 85.56 12.78 -97.42
C ASN A 383 87.05 13.16 -97.41
N SER A 384 87.60 13.51 -96.24
CA SER A 384 89.02 13.82 -96.08
C SER A 384 89.93 12.60 -96.35
N ALA A 385 89.50 11.41 -95.90
CA ALA A 385 90.18 10.14 -96.18
C ALA A 385 90.14 9.79 -97.68
N ALA A 386 89.00 9.99 -98.35
CA ALA A 386 88.87 9.81 -99.80
C ALA A 386 89.77 10.78 -100.61
N GLY A 387 89.88 12.04 -100.17
CA GLY A 387 90.82 13.01 -100.75
C GLY A 387 92.28 12.61 -100.56
N SER A 388 92.63 12.08 -99.38
CA SER A 388 93.98 11.54 -99.09
C SER A 388 94.31 10.33 -99.97
N ALA A 389 93.35 9.41 -100.16
CA ALA A 389 93.51 8.27 -101.06
C ALA A 389 93.74 8.70 -102.53
N SER A 390 93.03 9.74 -102.98
CA SER A 390 93.21 10.33 -104.32
C SER A 390 94.59 11.00 -104.49
N SER A 391 95.13 11.57 -103.41
CA SER A 391 96.49 12.15 -103.39
C SER A 391 97.57 11.06 -103.42
N ALA A 392 97.34 9.96 -102.69
CA ALA A 392 98.22 8.80 -102.69
C ALA A 392 98.26 8.10 -104.06
N SER A 393 97.12 7.94 -104.73
CA SER A 393 97.08 7.39 -106.10
C SER A 393 97.82 8.28 -107.10
N SER A 394 97.68 9.60 -107.01
CA SER A 394 98.44 10.57 -107.82
C SER A 394 99.96 10.48 -107.58
N SER A 395 100.36 10.28 -106.32
CA SER A 395 101.78 10.09 -105.93
C SER A 395 102.33 8.76 -106.48
N ALA A 396 101.53 7.69 -106.46
CA ALA A 396 101.90 6.41 -107.06
C ALA A 396 102.11 6.51 -108.58
N SER A 397 101.25 7.26 -109.29
CA SER A 397 101.48 7.56 -110.71
C SER A 397 102.77 8.37 -110.95
N THR A 398 103.10 9.30 -110.05
CA THR A 398 104.37 10.06 -110.12
C THR A 398 105.58 9.16 -109.93
N ALA A 399 105.54 8.22 -108.97
CA ALA A 399 106.60 7.24 -108.75
C ALA A 399 106.78 6.28 -109.95
N ALA A 400 105.69 5.86 -110.59
CA ALA A 400 105.74 5.05 -111.81
C ALA A 400 106.38 5.80 -113.00
N ASN A 401 106.12 7.10 -113.13
CA ASN A 401 106.78 7.96 -114.12
C ASN A 401 108.29 8.11 -113.81
N ALA A 402 108.68 8.25 -112.55
CA ALA A 402 110.10 8.33 -112.14
C ALA A 402 110.87 7.02 -112.39
N ALA A 403 110.25 5.86 -112.18
CA ALA A 403 110.83 4.56 -112.49
C ALA A 403 111.10 4.39 -114.01
N SER A 404 110.21 4.92 -114.86
CA SER A 404 110.42 4.95 -116.31
C SER A 404 111.61 5.83 -116.72
N ALA A 405 111.85 6.95 -116.02
CA ALA A 405 113.01 7.82 -116.24
C ALA A 405 114.35 7.20 -115.78
N ALA A 406 114.34 6.40 -114.71
CA ALA A 406 115.51 5.65 -114.26
C ALA A 406 115.93 4.56 -115.27
N GLY A 407 114.94 3.91 -115.91
CA GLY A 407 115.19 2.95 -117.00
C GLY A 407 115.85 3.57 -118.23
N ALA A 408 115.50 4.82 -118.58
CA ALA A 408 116.15 5.56 -119.67
C ALA A 408 117.61 5.94 -119.35
N SER A 409 117.93 6.15 -118.06
CA SER A 409 119.28 6.53 -117.60
C SER A 409 120.26 5.34 -117.55
N ALA A 410 119.77 4.13 -117.27
CA ALA A 410 120.57 2.90 -117.30
C ALA A 410 121.04 2.52 -118.72
N GLY A 411 120.26 2.86 -119.76
CA GLY A 411 120.64 2.66 -121.16
C GLY A 411 121.78 3.57 -121.64
N ALA A 412 121.93 4.76 -121.05
CA ALA A 412 123.03 5.68 -121.36
C ALA A 412 124.38 5.23 -120.73
N ALA A 413 124.35 4.53 -119.59
CA ALA A 413 125.54 4.00 -118.92
C ALA A 413 126.19 2.84 -119.70
N ALA A 414 125.40 1.99 -120.36
CA ALA A 414 125.90 0.87 -121.17
C ALA A 414 126.65 1.31 -122.44
N THR A 415 126.49 2.56 -122.89
CA THR A 415 127.18 3.11 -124.07
C THR A 415 128.57 3.69 -123.72
N SER A 416 128.86 3.93 -122.44
CA SER A 416 130.12 4.53 -121.97
C SER A 416 131.20 3.50 -121.53
N GLU A 417 130.86 2.22 -121.42
CA GLU A 417 131.80 1.15 -121.02
C GLU A 417 132.60 0.55 -122.20
N SER A 418 132.12 0.72 -123.44
CA SER A 418 132.72 0.09 -124.63
C SER A 418 133.99 0.80 -125.18
N ASN A 419 134.39 1.97 -124.65
CA ASN A 419 135.39 2.84 -125.30
C ASN A 419 136.67 3.17 -124.52
N ALA A 420 136.98 2.60 -123.34
CA ALA A 420 138.26 2.91 -122.68
C ALA A 420 138.77 1.90 -121.61
N SER A 421 139.55 0.90 -122.02
CA SER A 421 140.64 0.36 -121.18
C SER A 421 141.80 -0.18 -122.05
N GLY A 422 142.77 0.71 -122.29
CA GLY A 422 144.04 0.42 -122.97
C GLY A 422 145.18 1.04 -122.17
N TYR A 423 145.62 0.29 -121.15
CA TYR A 423 146.91 0.34 -120.46
C TYR A 423 147.34 1.62 -119.75
N VAL A 424 147.57 1.47 -118.43
CA VAL A 424 148.73 2.08 -117.78
C VAL A 424 149.41 0.99 -116.96
N THR A 425 150.65 0.66 -117.33
CA THR A 425 151.67 0.32 -116.33
C THR A 425 153.01 0.80 -116.86
N ASP A 426 153.79 1.39 -115.94
CA ASP A 426 155.16 1.87 -116.05
C ASP A 426 155.32 3.31 -116.59
N ALA A 427 155.88 4.26 -115.86
CA ALA A 427 156.53 4.20 -114.56
C ALA A 427 156.72 5.62 -114.02
N GLU A 428 156.48 5.80 -112.72
CA GLU A 428 156.62 7.06 -112.00
C GLU A 428 158.00 7.21 -111.33
N THR A 429 159.09 6.68 -111.89
CA THR A 429 160.40 6.90 -111.24
C THR A 429 161.54 6.70 -112.23
N ALA A 430 162.42 7.64 -112.50
CA ALA A 430 162.56 9.00 -112.06
C ALA A 430 163.58 9.63 -113.01
N SER A 431 163.24 10.80 -113.50
CA SER A 431 164.17 11.78 -114.04
C SER A 431 163.36 13.08 -113.94
N THR A 432 163.92 14.23 -113.64
CA THR A 432 164.95 14.76 -114.51
C THR A 432 165.55 15.94 -113.75
N ALA A 433 166.82 16.00 -113.36
CA ALA A 433 167.99 15.51 -114.06
C ALA A 433 169.18 15.28 -113.11
N SER A 434 170.11 14.42 -113.53
CA SER A 434 171.48 14.22 -113.00
C SER A 434 171.63 13.09 -111.96
N THR A 435 172.11 11.89 -112.28
CA THR A 435 172.73 11.42 -113.53
C THR A 435 172.56 9.91 -113.63
N ALA A 436 171.76 9.50 -114.60
CA ALA A 436 171.93 8.35 -115.49
C ALA A 436 172.29 6.98 -114.85
N ALA A 437 171.23 6.22 -114.54
CA ALA A 437 171.16 4.75 -114.47
C ALA A 437 171.74 4.01 -113.22
N LYS A 438 170.84 3.30 -112.49
CA LYS A 438 170.96 1.87 -112.05
C LYS A 438 170.91 1.46 -110.54
N VAL A 439 170.08 2.01 -109.63
CA VAL A 439 170.01 1.57 -108.19
C VAL A 439 168.60 1.35 -107.56
N ALA A 440 167.47 1.43 -108.27
CA ALA A 440 166.13 1.15 -107.71
C ALA A 440 165.50 -0.13 -108.29
N ALA A 441 165.10 -1.12 -107.46
CA ALA A 441 164.03 -2.11 -107.75
C ALA A 441 163.65 -3.17 -106.66
N GLU A 442 164.18 -3.23 -105.42
CA GLU A 442 163.94 -4.41 -104.54
C GLU A 442 163.65 -4.13 -103.04
N ALA A 443 162.77 -3.20 -102.66
CA ALA A 443 162.52 -2.93 -101.23
C ALA A 443 161.05 -2.77 -100.76
N SER A 444 160.04 -2.91 -101.63
CA SER A 444 158.64 -2.55 -101.30
C SER A 444 157.71 -3.71 -100.85
N ARG A 445 158.25 -4.80 -100.28
CA ARG A 445 157.46 -6.00 -99.87
C ARG A 445 157.06 -6.05 -98.37
N VAL A 446 157.33 -5.02 -97.57
CA VAL A 446 157.18 -5.09 -96.08
C VAL A 446 156.24 -4.03 -95.47
N GLY A 447 155.65 -3.10 -96.26
CA GLY A 447 154.79 -2.02 -95.73
C GLY A 447 153.28 -2.31 -95.66
N SER A 448 152.77 -3.34 -96.34
CA SER A 448 151.32 -3.54 -96.54
C SER A 448 150.60 -4.38 -95.48
N ALA A 449 151.31 -4.89 -94.46
CA ALA A 449 150.75 -5.72 -93.39
C ALA A 449 150.36 -4.93 -92.11
N SER A 450 150.95 -3.75 -91.87
CA SER A 450 150.71 -2.95 -90.66
C SER A 450 149.47 -2.07 -90.71
N SER A 451 149.00 -1.70 -91.91
CA SER A 451 147.79 -0.88 -92.12
C SER A 451 146.49 -1.71 -92.16
N ALA A 452 146.57 -3.03 -92.37
CA ALA A 452 145.42 -3.94 -92.28
C ALA A 452 145.03 -4.28 -90.82
N ALA A 453 146.00 -4.24 -89.88
CA ALA A 453 145.75 -4.49 -88.46
C ALA A 453 145.10 -3.30 -87.73
N ALA A 454 145.39 -2.05 -88.13
CA ALA A 454 144.77 -0.85 -87.57
C ALA A 454 143.29 -0.66 -87.99
N SER A 455 142.95 -1.04 -89.23
CA SER A 455 141.56 -0.99 -89.73
C SER A 455 140.67 -2.10 -89.13
N ALA A 456 141.25 -3.25 -88.77
CA ALA A 456 140.53 -4.33 -88.08
C ALA A 456 140.23 -4.00 -86.61
N ALA A 457 141.10 -3.27 -85.90
CA ALA A 457 140.88 -2.84 -84.51
C ALA A 457 139.80 -1.74 -84.38
N SER A 458 139.73 -0.82 -85.34
CA SER A 458 138.67 0.20 -85.41
C SER A 458 137.31 -0.40 -85.79
N ALA A 459 137.26 -1.41 -86.66
CA ALA A 459 136.03 -2.16 -86.97
C ALA A 459 135.51 -2.98 -85.75
N ALA A 460 136.41 -3.57 -84.96
CA ALA A 460 136.04 -4.28 -83.73
C ALA A 460 135.51 -3.34 -82.63
N THR A 461 136.05 -2.12 -82.52
CA THR A 461 135.57 -1.09 -81.57
C THR A 461 134.19 -0.54 -81.98
N ALA A 462 133.94 -0.36 -83.28
CA ALA A 462 132.63 0.02 -83.79
C ALA A 462 131.56 -1.07 -83.57
N ALA A 463 131.90 -2.35 -83.80
CA ALA A 463 130.99 -3.48 -83.55
C ALA A 463 130.68 -3.68 -82.04
N ALA A 464 131.67 -3.45 -81.16
CA ALA A 464 131.46 -3.47 -79.71
C ALA A 464 130.55 -2.32 -79.24
N SER A 465 130.67 -1.13 -79.85
CA SER A 465 129.82 0.02 -79.56
C SER A 465 128.38 -0.15 -80.07
N ASP A 466 128.19 -0.81 -81.21
CA ASP A 466 126.87 -1.19 -81.75
C ASP A 466 126.17 -2.25 -80.88
N THR A 467 126.94 -3.23 -80.37
CA THR A 467 126.45 -4.22 -79.40
C THR A 467 126.09 -3.60 -78.04
N ALA A 468 126.86 -2.62 -77.56
CA ALA A 468 126.55 -1.87 -76.33
C ALA A 468 125.32 -0.96 -76.49
N ALA A 469 125.14 -0.35 -77.66
CA ALA A 469 123.93 0.40 -78.02
C ALA A 469 122.71 -0.53 -78.12
N GLY A 470 122.86 -1.72 -78.71
CA GLY A 470 121.83 -2.76 -78.76
C GLY A 470 121.41 -3.27 -77.38
N GLN A 471 122.37 -3.55 -76.48
CA GLN A 471 122.09 -3.93 -75.10
C GLN A 471 121.41 -2.82 -74.30
N SER A 472 121.81 -1.56 -74.52
CA SER A 472 121.17 -0.39 -73.89
C SER A 472 119.74 -0.16 -74.41
N ALA A 473 119.48 -0.38 -75.70
CA ALA A 473 118.14 -0.32 -76.28
C ALA A 473 117.23 -1.45 -75.76
N SER A 474 117.76 -2.67 -75.60
CA SER A 474 117.03 -3.78 -74.96
C SER A 474 116.70 -3.47 -73.49
N ALA A 475 117.65 -2.93 -72.71
CA ALA A 475 117.41 -2.53 -71.33
C ALA A 475 116.37 -1.41 -71.20
N ALA A 476 116.39 -0.43 -72.10
CA ALA A 476 115.38 0.64 -72.16
C ALA A 476 113.98 0.08 -72.52
N ASN A 477 113.89 -0.88 -73.44
CA ASN A 477 112.62 -1.55 -73.76
C ASN A 477 112.11 -2.41 -72.60
N THR A 478 112.98 -3.10 -71.86
CA THR A 478 112.61 -3.84 -70.65
C THR A 478 112.11 -2.88 -69.55
N ALA A 479 112.74 -1.73 -69.36
CA ALA A 479 112.30 -0.71 -68.42
C ALA A 479 110.94 -0.09 -68.81
N LYS A 480 110.72 0.18 -70.10
CA LYS A 480 109.43 0.65 -70.64
C LYS A 480 108.32 -0.38 -70.39
N LEU A 481 108.55 -1.65 -70.68
CA LEU A 481 107.58 -2.71 -70.44
C LEU A 481 107.27 -2.90 -68.95
N ALA A 482 108.27 -2.76 -68.08
CA ALA A 482 108.08 -2.79 -66.62
C ALA A 482 107.25 -1.59 -66.13
N ALA A 483 107.46 -0.40 -66.70
CA ALA A 483 106.66 0.79 -66.40
C ALA A 483 105.21 0.65 -66.89
N GLU A 484 105.00 0.14 -68.11
CA GLU A 484 103.66 -0.16 -68.66
C GLU A 484 102.93 -1.23 -67.84
N THR A 485 103.65 -2.24 -67.33
CA THR A 485 103.09 -3.27 -66.43
C THR A 485 102.71 -2.67 -65.08
N ALA A 486 103.55 -1.81 -64.49
CA ALA A 486 103.24 -1.13 -63.23
C ALA A 486 102.06 -0.16 -63.35
N GLU A 487 101.90 0.50 -64.50
CA GLU A 487 100.73 1.35 -64.79
C GLU A 487 99.45 0.51 -64.92
N ALA A 488 99.50 -0.65 -65.58
CA ALA A 488 98.37 -1.59 -65.68
C ALA A 488 97.99 -2.18 -64.30
N ASP A 489 98.96 -2.52 -63.46
CA ASP A 489 98.73 -2.99 -62.10
C ASP A 489 98.10 -1.89 -61.23
N ALA A 490 98.57 -0.64 -61.35
CA ALA A 490 97.99 0.51 -60.65
C ALA A 490 96.53 0.76 -61.07
N LEU A 491 96.21 0.61 -62.36
CA LEU A 491 94.85 0.71 -62.87
C LEU A 491 93.95 -0.42 -62.33
N THR A 492 94.50 -1.63 -62.21
CA THR A 492 93.83 -2.81 -61.65
C THR A 492 93.54 -2.61 -60.16
N TYR A 493 94.50 -2.11 -59.37
CA TYR A 493 94.27 -1.79 -57.96
C TYR A 493 93.26 -0.66 -57.76
N LYS A 494 93.29 0.36 -58.61
CA LYS A 494 92.27 1.42 -58.61
C LYS A 494 90.86 0.87 -58.86
N ASN A 495 90.71 -0.02 -59.84
CA ASN A 495 89.42 -0.66 -60.13
C ASN A 495 88.96 -1.56 -58.98
N GLN A 496 89.87 -2.31 -58.35
CA GLN A 496 89.56 -3.09 -57.15
C GLN A 496 89.10 -2.19 -55.99
N ALA A 497 89.76 -1.05 -55.75
CA ALA A 497 89.37 -0.10 -54.72
C ALA A 497 87.98 0.52 -54.98
N VAL A 498 87.65 0.85 -56.23
CA VAL A 498 86.31 1.35 -56.63
C VAL A 498 85.24 0.26 -56.45
N ASN A 499 85.56 -0.99 -56.78
CA ASN A 499 84.65 -2.12 -56.56
C ASN A 499 84.43 -2.40 -55.07
N SER A 500 85.47 -2.33 -54.23
CA SER A 500 85.36 -2.44 -52.78
C SER A 500 84.54 -1.30 -52.16
N ALA A 501 84.74 -0.05 -52.63
CA ALA A 501 83.95 1.10 -52.20
C ALA A 501 82.47 0.96 -52.60
N SER A 502 82.20 0.45 -53.81
CA SER A 502 80.84 0.17 -54.28
C SER A 502 80.18 -0.96 -53.49
N GLY A 503 80.92 -2.01 -53.13
CA GLY A 503 80.47 -3.08 -52.25
C GLY A 503 80.15 -2.61 -50.82
N ALA A 504 80.96 -1.71 -50.27
CA ALA A 504 80.72 -1.09 -48.97
C ALA A 504 79.47 -0.18 -48.99
N ALA A 505 79.29 0.63 -50.02
CA ALA A 505 78.10 1.46 -50.21
C ALA A 505 76.82 0.63 -50.40
N GLY A 506 76.91 -0.48 -51.14
CA GLY A 506 75.82 -1.45 -51.28
C GLY A 506 75.45 -2.10 -49.94
N SER A 507 76.46 -2.53 -49.17
CA SER A 507 76.25 -3.13 -47.84
C SER A 507 75.61 -2.14 -46.85
N ALA A 508 76.03 -0.87 -46.87
CA ALA A 508 75.43 0.19 -46.06
C ALA A 508 73.97 0.49 -46.46
N SER A 509 73.66 0.43 -47.75
CA SER A 509 72.29 0.59 -48.27
C SER A 509 71.40 -0.59 -47.86
N THR A 510 71.91 -1.83 -47.91
CA THR A 510 71.21 -3.01 -47.40
C THR A 510 70.96 -2.94 -45.89
N ALA A 511 71.95 -2.49 -45.12
CA ALA A 511 71.81 -2.30 -43.67
C ALA A 511 70.75 -1.24 -43.33
N SER A 512 70.71 -0.13 -44.09
CA SER A 512 69.72 0.93 -43.92
C SER A 512 68.30 0.46 -44.28
N GLN A 513 68.15 -0.31 -45.35
CA GLN A 513 66.88 -0.95 -45.70
C GLN A 513 66.42 -1.94 -44.62
N GLN A 514 67.33 -2.75 -44.08
CA GLN A 514 67.02 -3.70 -43.02
C GLN A 514 66.60 -2.99 -41.71
N ALA A 515 67.24 -1.86 -41.38
CA ALA A 515 66.83 -1.03 -40.24
C ALA A 515 65.43 -0.43 -40.45
N GLY A 516 65.11 0.02 -41.66
CA GLY A 516 63.76 0.49 -42.01
C GLY A 516 62.70 -0.61 -41.91
N LEU A 517 63.00 -1.81 -42.39
CA LEU A 517 62.13 -2.98 -42.24
C LEU A 517 61.91 -3.34 -40.77
N SER A 518 62.97 -3.32 -39.95
CA SER A 518 62.89 -3.60 -38.52
C SER A 518 62.06 -2.55 -37.75
N ALA A 519 62.21 -1.27 -38.10
CA ALA A 519 61.36 -0.20 -37.57
C ALA A 519 59.90 -0.35 -38.00
N GLY A 520 59.64 -0.74 -39.25
CA GLY A 520 58.29 -1.06 -39.74
C GLY A 520 57.66 -2.24 -39.01
N SER A 521 58.43 -3.30 -38.75
CA SER A 521 57.99 -4.45 -37.94
C SER A 521 57.69 -4.06 -36.49
N ALA A 522 58.48 -3.17 -35.88
CA ALA A 522 58.23 -2.66 -34.54
C ALA A 522 56.92 -1.85 -34.47
N THR A 523 56.66 -0.98 -35.45
CA THR A 523 55.39 -0.24 -35.56
C THR A 523 54.21 -1.18 -35.79
N ALA A 524 54.36 -2.20 -36.64
CA ALA A 524 53.31 -3.20 -36.87
C ALA A 524 52.99 -4.00 -35.59
N ALA A 525 54.02 -4.40 -34.83
CA ALA A 525 53.84 -5.06 -33.53
C ALA A 525 53.14 -4.15 -32.51
N GLY A 526 53.49 -2.86 -32.48
CA GLY A 526 52.79 -1.85 -31.66
C GLY A 526 51.32 -1.72 -32.02
N ASN A 527 51.00 -1.61 -33.32
CA ASN A 527 49.62 -1.53 -33.79
C ASN A 527 48.83 -2.81 -33.46
N SER A 528 49.45 -3.99 -33.58
CA SER A 528 48.83 -5.25 -33.16
C SER A 528 48.57 -5.32 -31.65
N ALA A 529 49.48 -4.78 -30.83
CA ALA A 529 49.29 -4.70 -29.38
C ALA A 529 48.14 -3.76 -29.01
N THR A 530 48.03 -2.60 -29.67
CA THR A 530 46.89 -1.68 -29.50
C THR A 530 45.58 -2.34 -29.92
N ALA A 531 45.53 -2.98 -31.09
CA ALA A 531 44.34 -3.70 -31.55
C ALA A 531 43.93 -4.84 -30.60
N ALA A 532 44.89 -5.54 -29.98
CA ALA A 532 44.63 -6.55 -28.97
C ALA A 532 44.07 -5.93 -27.66
N SER A 533 44.59 -4.76 -27.25
CA SER A 533 44.08 -4.00 -26.11
C SER A 533 42.64 -3.50 -26.33
N ASP A 534 42.34 -3.00 -27.53
CA ASP A 534 40.99 -2.54 -27.90
C ASP A 534 40.00 -3.71 -27.96
N SER A 535 40.46 -4.86 -28.47
CA SER A 535 39.68 -6.10 -28.48
C SER A 535 39.39 -6.61 -27.07
N ALA A 536 40.37 -6.55 -26.16
CA ALA A 536 40.20 -6.91 -24.75
C ALA A 536 39.22 -5.96 -24.04
N SER A 537 39.30 -4.65 -24.31
CA SER A 537 38.38 -3.66 -23.78
C SER A 537 36.94 -3.89 -24.28
N THR A 538 36.79 -4.19 -25.57
CA THR A 538 35.50 -4.56 -26.18
C THR A 538 34.92 -5.83 -25.55
N ALA A 539 35.76 -6.84 -25.30
CA ALA A 539 35.34 -8.07 -24.64
C ALA A 539 34.88 -7.82 -23.19
N SER A 540 35.56 -6.93 -22.46
CA SER A 540 35.14 -6.51 -21.11
C SER A 540 33.76 -5.84 -21.15
N SER A 541 33.55 -4.87 -22.04
CA SER A 541 32.23 -4.23 -22.17
C SER A 541 31.12 -5.21 -22.56
N LYS A 542 31.42 -6.20 -23.40
CA LYS A 542 30.44 -7.25 -23.75
C LYS A 542 30.13 -8.19 -22.58
N ALA A 543 31.07 -8.41 -21.67
CA ALA A 543 30.83 -9.14 -20.43
C ALA A 543 29.91 -8.35 -19.47
N ASP A 544 30.05 -7.03 -19.41
CA ASP A 544 29.18 -6.14 -18.65
C ASP A 544 27.76 -6.09 -19.24
N ASP A 545 27.64 -6.00 -20.58
CA ASP A 545 26.36 -6.08 -21.30
C ASP A 545 25.64 -7.42 -21.01
N ALA A 546 26.39 -8.52 -21.00
CA ALA A 546 25.86 -9.85 -20.70
C ALA A 546 25.39 -9.99 -19.24
N SER A 547 26.13 -9.40 -18.29
CA SER A 547 25.74 -9.38 -16.88
C SER A 547 24.48 -8.55 -16.66
N THR A 548 24.41 -7.37 -17.27
CA THR A 548 23.20 -6.52 -17.25
C THR A 548 21.99 -7.24 -17.86
N SER A 549 22.20 -8.00 -18.94
CA SER A 549 21.16 -8.81 -19.56
C SER A 549 20.69 -9.96 -18.66
N ALA A 550 21.60 -10.57 -17.90
CA ALA A 550 21.27 -11.61 -16.92
C ALA A 550 20.44 -11.05 -15.75
N ASP A 551 20.81 -9.88 -15.23
CA ASP A 551 20.04 -9.19 -14.19
C ASP A 551 18.64 -8.80 -14.69
N ALA A 552 18.51 -8.32 -15.93
CA ALA A 552 17.22 -8.02 -16.54
C ALA A 552 16.34 -9.28 -16.73
N ALA A 553 16.95 -10.43 -17.05
CA ALA A 553 16.25 -11.70 -17.14
C ALA A 553 15.75 -12.18 -15.75
N GLU A 554 16.54 -11.97 -14.70
CA GLU A 554 16.14 -12.31 -13.33
C GLU A 554 15.02 -11.41 -12.81
N VAL A 555 15.08 -10.11 -13.10
CA VAL A 555 13.97 -9.17 -12.80
C VAL A 555 12.70 -9.60 -13.54
N SER A 556 12.81 -10.00 -14.81
CA SER A 556 11.68 -10.51 -15.59
C SER A 556 11.11 -11.81 -15.01
N ARG A 557 11.97 -12.71 -14.52
CA ARG A 557 11.55 -13.94 -13.82
C ARG A 557 10.80 -13.62 -12.53
N ILE A 558 11.31 -12.69 -11.71
CA ILE A 558 10.65 -12.24 -10.48
C ILE A 558 9.29 -11.61 -10.80
N ALA A 559 9.19 -10.78 -11.84
CA ALA A 559 7.93 -10.19 -12.29
C ALA A 559 6.92 -11.27 -12.75
N ALA A 560 7.38 -12.31 -13.45
CA ALA A 560 6.52 -13.43 -13.84
C ALA A 560 6.01 -14.24 -12.65
N VAL A 561 6.85 -14.49 -11.63
CA VAL A 561 6.44 -15.16 -10.38
C VAL A 561 5.44 -14.29 -9.60
N ALA A 562 5.65 -12.98 -9.53
CA ALA A 562 4.70 -12.04 -8.93
C ALA A 562 3.36 -12.02 -9.69
N GLY A 563 3.40 -12.10 -11.02
CA GLY A 563 2.21 -12.24 -11.87
C GLY A 563 1.44 -13.54 -11.60
N GLN A 564 2.13 -14.67 -11.42
CA GLN A 564 1.49 -15.94 -11.01
C GLN A 564 0.84 -15.84 -9.62
N ALA A 565 1.51 -15.21 -8.65
CA ALA A 565 0.94 -14.97 -7.33
C ALA A 565 -0.31 -14.07 -7.40
N GLY A 566 -0.28 -13.01 -8.22
CA GLY A 566 -1.44 -12.15 -8.46
C GLY A 566 -2.61 -12.88 -9.14
N ALA A 567 -2.33 -13.79 -10.08
CA ALA A 567 -3.35 -14.64 -10.71
C ALA A 567 -3.96 -15.62 -9.70
N ALA A 568 -3.16 -16.22 -8.82
CA ALA A 568 -3.64 -17.09 -7.74
C ALA A 568 -4.51 -16.31 -6.72
N ALA A 569 -4.11 -15.09 -6.35
CA ALA A 569 -4.91 -14.22 -5.49
C ALA A 569 -6.25 -13.83 -6.15
N SER A 570 -6.25 -13.56 -7.45
CA SER A 570 -7.48 -13.27 -8.22
C SER A 570 -8.41 -14.49 -8.29
N ALA A 571 -7.87 -15.70 -8.44
CA ALA A 571 -8.63 -16.94 -8.39
C ALA A 571 -9.22 -17.21 -6.99
N ALA A 572 -8.48 -16.91 -5.93
CA ALA A 572 -8.98 -16.98 -4.55
C ALA A 572 -10.10 -15.96 -4.29
N ALA A 573 -9.96 -14.72 -4.78
CA ALA A 573 -11.01 -13.71 -4.71
C ALA A 573 -12.27 -14.14 -5.48
N ALA A 574 -12.12 -14.78 -6.65
CA ALA A 574 -13.25 -15.32 -7.41
C ALA A 574 -13.97 -16.46 -6.66
N LEU A 575 -13.24 -17.33 -5.94
CA LEU A 575 -13.82 -18.36 -5.07
C LEU A 575 -14.58 -17.75 -3.89
N ILE A 576 -14.03 -16.70 -3.25
CA ILE A 576 -14.70 -15.97 -2.18
C ILE A 576 -16.00 -15.33 -2.69
N SER A 577 -15.96 -14.65 -3.84
CA SER A 577 -17.15 -14.07 -4.48
C SER A 577 -18.19 -15.12 -4.86
N LYS A 578 -17.77 -16.29 -5.35
CA LYS A 578 -18.67 -17.42 -5.61
C LYS A 578 -19.36 -17.90 -4.33
N ASN A 579 -18.61 -18.06 -3.24
CA ASN A 579 -19.18 -18.47 -1.96
C ASN A 579 -20.14 -17.42 -1.37
N ALA A 580 -19.81 -16.12 -1.52
CA ALA A 580 -20.70 -15.04 -1.13
C ALA A 580 -22.00 -15.03 -1.95
N ALA A 581 -21.93 -15.30 -3.26
CA ALA A 581 -23.10 -15.45 -4.11
C ALA A 581 -23.98 -16.65 -3.69
N SER A 582 -23.38 -17.81 -3.40
CA SER A 582 -24.12 -18.98 -2.89
C SER A 582 -24.73 -18.75 -1.51
N ALA A 583 -24.07 -17.98 -0.63
CA ALA A 583 -24.63 -17.57 0.65
C ALA A 583 -25.83 -16.61 0.47
N SER A 584 -25.74 -15.68 -0.48
CA SER A 584 -26.85 -14.77 -0.83
C SER A 584 -28.04 -15.51 -1.45
N GLU A 585 -27.80 -16.53 -2.28
CA GLU A 585 -28.83 -17.41 -2.82
C GLU A 585 -29.54 -18.18 -1.70
N SER A 586 -28.78 -18.72 -0.74
CA SER A 586 -29.33 -19.41 0.43
C SER A 586 -30.16 -18.47 1.30
N ALA A 587 -29.69 -17.24 1.57
CA ALA A 587 -30.42 -16.24 2.33
C ALA A 587 -31.72 -15.81 1.63
N SER A 588 -31.71 -15.71 0.30
CA SER A 588 -32.90 -15.47 -0.52
C SER A 588 -33.89 -16.63 -0.41
N GLY A 589 -33.42 -17.88 -0.43
CA GLY A 589 -34.25 -19.08 -0.19
C GLY A 589 -34.89 -19.12 1.19
N GLN A 590 -34.15 -18.73 2.24
CA GLN A 590 -34.70 -18.61 3.61
C GLN A 590 -35.71 -17.48 3.73
N SER A 591 -35.47 -16.36 3.04
CA SER A 591 -36.41 -15.22 3.00
C SER A 591 -37.70 -15.61 2.27
N ALA A 592 -37.61 -16.33 1.15
CA ALA A 592 -38.75 -16.87 0.43
C ALA A 592 -39.56 -17.87 1.29
N SER A 593 -38.88 -18.77 2.01
CA SER A 593 -39.52 -19.71 2.93
C SER A 593 -40.24 -18.99 4.08
N THR A 594 -39.62 -17.94 4.62
CA THR A 594 -40.22 -17.09 5.66
C THR A 594 -41.44 -16.35 5.12
N ALA A 595 -41.37 -15.79 3.91
CA ALA A 595 -42.50 -15.15 3.25
C ALA A 595 -43.66 -16.12 2.99
N SER A 596 -43.37 -17.36 2.57
CA SER A 596 -44.39 -18.41 2.43
C SER A 596 -45.01 -18.80 3.77
N ALA A 597 -44.23 -18.88 4.84
CA ALA A 597 -44.74 -19.14 6.18
C ALA A 597 -45.66 -18.00 6.67
N GLN A 598 -45.26 -16.74 6.45
CA GLN A 598 -46.08 -15.58 6.79
C GLN A 598 -47.36 -15.49 5.95
N ALA A 599 -47.31 -15.87 4.67
CA ALA A 599 -48.51 -16.00 3.83
C ALA A 599 -49.45 -17.10 4.36
N GLY A 600 -48.90 -18.21 4.85
CA GLY A 600 -49.65 -19.25 5.55
C GLY A 600 -50.34 -18.73 6.82
N ILE A 601 -49.60 -18.02 7.68
CA ILE A 601 -50.14 -17.39 8.90
C ILE A 601 -51.23 -16.36 8.55
N ALA A 602 -51.02 -15.53 7.53
CA ALA A 602 -52.00 -14.56 7.06
C ALA A 602 -53.28 -15.25 6.54
N THR A 603 -53.14 -16.37 5.84
CA THR A 603 -54.27 -17.20 5.38
C THR A 603 -55.04 -17.79 6.57
N THR A 604 -54.34 -18.32 7.58
CA THR A 604 -54.96 -18.81 8.81
C THR A 604 -55.68 -17.68 9.55
N LYS A 605 -55.05 -16.51 9.70
CA LYS A 605 -55.66 -15.33 10.33
C LYS A 605 -56.86 -14.80 9.56
N ALA A 606 -56.86 -14.86 8.23
CA ALA A 606 -58.02 -14.54 7.40
C ALA A 606 -59.17 -15.55 7.59
N GLY A 607 -58.86 -16.84 7.76
CA GLY A 607 -59.82 -17.87 8.13
C GLY A 607 -60.40 -17.70 9.53
N GLU A 608 -59.57 -17.36 10.52
CA GLU A 608 -60.01 -16.98 11.87
C GLU A 608 -60.88 -15.73 11.85
N ALA A 609 -60.48 -14.68 11.11
CA ALA A 609 -61.26 -13.45 10.94
C ALA A 609 -62.61 -13.71 10.27
N SER A 610 -62.66 -14.60 9.28
CA SER A 610 -63.89 -15.05 8.65
C SER A 610 -64.77 -15.85 9.60
N THR A 611 -64.17 -16.65 10.49
CA THR A 611 -64.88 -17.36 11.57
C THR A 611 -65.43 -16.38 12.61
N PHE A 612 -64.67 -15.36 13.00
CA PHE A 612 -65.16 -14.29 13.87
C PHE A 612 -66.25 -13.46 13.21
N ALA A 613 -66.15 -13.18 11.91
CA ALA A 613 -67.19 -12.50 11.15
C ALA A 613 -68.47 -13.35 11.06
N ALA A 614 -68.35 -14.66 10.82
CA ALA A 614 -69.47 -15.60 10.84
C ALA A 614 -70.11 -15.71 12.24
N ASN A 615 -69.30 -15.76 13.30
CA ASN A 615 -69.77 -15.75 14.68
C ASN A 615 -70.44 -14.42 15.05
N SER A 616 -69.91 -13.31 14.56
CA SER A 616 -70.50 -11.97 14.71
C SER A 616 -71.81 -11.87 13.93
N ALA A 617 -71.90 -12.44 12.73
CA ALA A 617 -73.13 -12.49 11.93
C ALA A 617 -74.18 -13.38 12.60
N ASN A 618 -73.79 -14.55 13.12
CA ASN A 618 -74.66 -15.42 13.91
C ASN A 618 -75.13 -14.73 15.20
N SER A 619 -74.25 -13.97 15.86
CA SER A 619 -74.59 -13.15 17.04
C SER A 619 -75.49 -11.99 16.67
N ALA A 620 -75.31 -11.39 15.49
CA ALA A 620 -76.20 -10.37 14.95
C ALA A 620 -77.57 -10.95 14.58
N SER A 621 -77.65 -12.15 13.99
CA SER A 621 -78.92 -12.85 13.75
C SER A 621 -79.60 -13.27 15.06
N ALA A 622 -78.84 -13.65 16.09
CA ALA A 622 -79.36 -13.89 17.43
C ALA A 622 -79.86 -12.58 18.07
N ALA A 623 -79.12 -11.48 17.93
CA ALA A 623 -79.49 -10.15 18.41
C ALA A 623 -80.70 -9.58 17.65
N ASP A 624 -80.86 -9.86 16.35
CA ASP A 624 -82.02 -9.49 15.53
C ASP A 624 -83.26 -10.32 15.92
N GLY A 625 -83.05 -11.59 16.28
CA GLY A 625 -84.04 -12.46 16.93
C GLY A 625 -84.47 -11.96 18.31
N PHE A 626 -83.54 -11.41 19.10
CA PHE A 626 -83.84 -10.74 20.38
C PHE A 626 -84.46 -9.35 20.19
N ALA A 627 -84.06 -8.57 19.17
CA ALA A 627 -84.59 -7.25 18.86
C ALA A 627 -86.03 -7.32 18.34
N SER A 628 -86.39 -8.37 17.61
CA SER A 628 -87.78 -8.67 17.22
C SER A 628 -88.66 -8.99 18.44
N ALA A 629 -88.10 -9.51 19.53
CA ALA A 629 -88.79 -9.74 20.80
C ALA A 629 -88.78 -8.50 21.74
N ALA A 630 -87.84 -7.57 21.55
CA ALA A 630 -87.69 -6.34 22.35
C ALA A 630 -88.29 -5.08 21.69
N SER A 631 -88.85 -5.18 20.48
CA SER A 631 -89.54 -4.09 19.78
C SER A 631 -90.90 -3.78 20.40
N SER A 632 -90.88 -3.17 21.58
CA SER A 632 -91.98 -2.42 22.17
C SER A 632 -91.40 -1.33 23.08
N THR A 633 -91.21 -0.13 22.51
CA THR A 633 -91.05 1.23 23.09
C THR A 633 -90.75 1.39 24.59
N VAL A 634 -89.67 2.11 24.95
CA VAL A 634 -89.47 2.65 26.33
C VAL A 634 -89.77 4.16 26.36
N ASN A 635 -91.00 4.52 26.72
CA ASN A 635 -91.33 5.88 27.19
C ASN A 635 -91.23 5.90 28.72
N GLY A 636 -90.27 6.64 29.27
CA GLY A 636 -90.10 6.79 30.72
C GLY A 636 -90.52 8.18 31.21
N LEU A 637 -91.75 8.31 31.72
CA LEU A 637 -92.14 9.47 32.54
C LEU A 637 -91.67 9.21 33.98
N THR A 638 -90.67 9.94 34.48
CA THR A 638 -90.07 9.62 35.80
C THR A 638 -90.78 10.29 36.98
N ALA A 639 -91.55 11.37 36.78
CA ALA A 639 -92.48 11.86 37.80
C ALA A 639 -93.45 12.90 37.23
N ARG A 640 -94.75 12.71 37.48
CA ARG A 640 -95.79 13.74 37.35
C ARG A 640 -96.49 13.85 38.69
N LEU A 641 -96.14 14.86 39.49
CA LEU A 641 -96.75 15.06 40.80
C LEU A 641 -98.04 15.86 40.64
N ASN A 642 -99.15 15.17 40.36
CA ASN A 642 -100.48 15.76 40.44
C ASN A 642 -100.94 15.63 41.90
N ASN A 643 -100.86 16.69 42.71
CA ASN A 643 -101.39 16.58 44.07
C ASN A 643 -102.92 16.71 44.10
N ALA A 644 -103.55 15.79 44.81
CA ALA A 644 -104.98 15.72 45.09
C ALA A 644 -105.46 16.98 45.84
N GLY A 645 -106.36 17.77 45.26
CA GLY A 645 -107.01 18.87 45.98
C GLY A 645 -107.54 20.08 45.18
N GLY A 646 -107.27 20.20 43.88
CA GLY A 646 -108.03 21.13 43.01
C GLY A 646 -107.50 22.55 42.75
N THR A 647 -106.27 22.92 43.13
CA THR A 647 -105.59 24.17 42.69
C THR A 647 -104.05 24.03 42.61
N GLY A 648 -103.56 22.92 42.04
CA GLY A 648 -102.14 22.53 42.15
C GLY A 648 -101.23 22.97 41.00
N VAL A 649 -100.04 23.42 41.35
CA VAL A 649 -98.87 23.55 40.45
C VAL A 649 -98.44 22.15 40.01
N THR A 650 -98.15 21.96 38.72
CA THR A 650 -97.59 20.69 38.21
C THR A 650 -96.11 20.87 37.88
N VAL A 651 -95.31 19.87 38.23
CA VAL A 651 -93.93 19.75 37.78
C VAL A 651 -93.82 18.49 36.93
N GLU A 652 -93.34 18.65 35.70
CA GLU A 652 -93.18 17.57 34.73
C GLU A 652 -91.72 17.53 34.28
N GLN A 653 -91.10 16.36 34.42
CA GLN A 653 -89.77 16.07 33.90
C GLN A 653 -89.87 14.93 32.89
N GLN A 654 -89.46 15.18 31.66
CA GLN A 654 -89.53 14.24 30.56
C GLN A 654 -88.15 14.08 29.91
N PHE A 655 -87.77 12.84 29.62
CA PHE A 655 -86.64 12.56 28.72
C PHE A 655 -87.06 11.59 27.62
N SER A 656 -86.49 11.77 26.44
CA SER A 656 -86.72 10.92 25.28
C SER A 656 -85.42 10.78 24.49
N ALA A 657 -85.13 9.57 24.03
CA ALA A 657 -84.05 9.29 23.09
C ALA A 657 -84.65 8.49 21.94
N ASN A 658 -84.79 9.14 20.78
CA ASN A 658 -85.40 8.54 19.60
C ASN A 658 -84.33 8.37 18.51
N ALA A 659 -84.33 7.21 17.87
CA ALA A 659 -83.62 6.98 16.63
C ALA A 659 -84.67 6.72 15.55
N ASN A 660 -84.74 7.59 14.54
CA ASN A 660 -85.66 7.39 13.43
C ASN A 660 -85.02 6.50 12.34
N SER A 661 -85.83 5.97 11.43
CA SER A 661 -85.37 5.10 10.34
C SER A 661 -84.50 5.80 9.29
N LEU A 662 -84.31 7.13 9.40
CA LEU A 662 -83.44 7.94 8.56
C LEU A 662 -82.06 8.17 9.18
N GLY A 663 -81.78 7.59 10.36
CA GLY A 663 -80.46 7.61 11.00
C GLY A 663 -80.20 8.85 11.86
N GLU A 664 -81.22 9.66 12.14
CA GLU A 664 -81.10 10.82 13.02
C GLU A 664 -81.33 10.38 14.48
N LEU A 665 -80.44 10.84 15.37
CA LEU A 665 -80.55 10.61 16.80
C LEU A 665 -81.00 11.91 17.47
N GLU A 666 -82.09 11.84 18.24
CA GLU A 666 -82.63 12.96 18.98
C GLU A 666 -82.73 12.61 20.46
N GLY A 667 -81.96 13.34 21.28
CA GLY A 667 -82.06 13.31 22.73
C GLY A 667 -82.75 14.57 23.24
N GLN A 668 -83.86 14.43 23.96
CA GLN A 668 -84.57 15.54 24.59
C GLN A 668 -84.67 15.33 26.10
N TYR A 669 -84.49 16.41 26.86
CA TYR A 669 -84.73 16.47 28.29
C TYR A 669 -85.44 17.78 28.62
N THR A 670 -86.61 17.75 29.24
CA THR A 670 -87.35 18.96 29.61
C THR A 670 -87.82 18.91 31.06
N VAL A 671 -87.81 20.07 31.71
CA VAL A 671 -88.41 20.30 33.02
C VAL A 671 -89.38 21.48 32.89
N LYS A 672 -90.65 21.25 33.21
CA LYS A 672 -91.70 22.27 33.17
C LYS A 672 -92.38 22.38 34.52
N VAL A 673 -92.66 23.62 34.92
CA VAL A 673 -93.52 23.96 36.04
C VAL A 673 -94.68 24.75 35.49
N ASP A 674 -95.90 24.21 35.58
CA ASP A 674 -97.12 24.93 35.23
C ASP A 674 -97.87 25.29 36.52
N ALA A 675 -98.01 26.59 36.77
CA ALA A 675 -98.82 27.12 37.85
C ALA A 675 -100.03 27.86 37.25
N ASN A 676 -101.16 27.17 37.12
CA ASN A 676 -102.44 27.75 36.73
C ASN A 676 -102.39 28.50 35.37
N GLY A 677 -101.64 27.97 34.39
CA GLY A 677 -101.53 28.49 33.03
C GLY A 677 -100.29 29.34 32.76
N ALA A 678 -99.51 29.69 33.79
CA ALA A 678 -98.18 30.27 33.63
C ALA A 678 -97.12 29.15 33.66
N VAL A 679 -96.46 28.92 32.52
CA VAL A 679 -95.46 27.85 32.36
C VAL A 679 -94.05 28.43 32.43
N ALA A 680 -93.28 27.99 33.41
CA ALA A 680 -91.84 28.26 33.49
C ALA A 680 -91.06 26.94 33.40
N GLY A 681 -89.93 26.93 32.68
CA GLY A 681 -89.16 25.71 32.53
C GLY A 681 -87.94 25.83 31.62
N PHE A 682 -87.21 24.74 31.51
CA PHE A 682 -86.08 24.63 30.58
C PHE A 682 -86.04 23.27 29.89
N GLY A 683 -85.46 23.25 28.70
CA GLY A 683 -85.29 22.06 27.88
C GLY A 683 -83.90 22.01 27.25
N LEU A 684 -83.35 20.81 27.18
CA LEU A 684 -82.15 20.47 26.43
C LEU A 684 -82.57 19.58 25.27
N ALA A 685 -82.11 19.91 24.07
CA ALA A 685 -82.23 19.07 22.90
C ALA A 685 -80.85 18.91 22.27
N SER A 686 -80.55 17.69 21.82
CA SER A 686 -79.38 17.42 21.00
C SER A 686 -79.80 16.54 19.84
N THR A 687 -79.62 17.05 18.64
CA THR A 687 -79.95 16.37 17.39
C THR A 687 -78.69 16.15 16.59
N THR A 688 -78.50 14.91 16.15
CA THR A 688 -77.47 14.57 15.16
C THR A 688 -78.17 14.33 13.83
N THR A 689 -77.88 15.19 12.86
CA THR A 689 -78.42 15.02 11.51
C THR A 689 -77.74 13.85 10.80
N SER A 690 -78.36 13.35 9.72
CA SER A 690 -77.80 12.31 8.87
C SER A 690 -76.44 12.66 8.22
N LEU A 691 -75.98 13.92 8.31
CA LEU A 691 -74.67 14.39 7.84
C LEU A 691 -73.61 14.49 8.97
N GLY A 692 -73.94 14.07 10.20
CA GLY A 692 -72.98 13.95 11.32
C GLY A 692 -72.68 15.25 12.07
N THR A 693 -73.39 16.34 11.78
CA THR A 693 -73.31 17.58 12.57
C THR A 693 -74.20 17.48 13.80
N ASN A 694 -73.64 17.75 14.98
CA ASN A 694 -74.39 17.82 16.22
C ASN A 694 -74.84 19.26 16.46
N GLU A 695 -76.14 19.44 16.64
CA GLU A 695 -76.72 20.71 17.09
C GLU A 695 -77.24 20.50 18.52
N SER A 696 -76.79 21.37 19.44
CA SER A 696 -77.17 21.32 20.84
C SER A 696 -77.88 22.62 21.21
N GLU A 697 -79.07 22.49 21.77
CA GLU A 697 -79.96 23.60 22.03
C GLU A 697 -80.39 23.60 23.50
N PHE A 698 -80.45 24.80 24.08
CA PHE A 698 -80.97 25.02 25.42
C PHE A 698 -82.08 26.07 25.36
N TYR A 699 -83.31 25.61 25.61
CA TYR A 699 -84.51 26.41 25.57
C TYR A 699 -84.96 26.76 26.97
N ILE A 700 -85.15 28.05 27.26
CA ILE A 700 -85.74 28.52 28.53
C ILE A 700 -87.07 29.20 28.20
N ASN A 701 -88.13 28.84 28.90
CA ASN A 701 -89.38 29.57 28.90
C ASN A 701 -89.57 30.25 30.26
N ALA A 702 -89.40 31.56 30.31
CA ALA A 702 -89.52 32.36 31.53
C ALA A 702 -89.74 33.85 31.21
N ASP A 703 -90.53 34.55 32.02
CA ASP A 703 -90.71 36.01 31.89
C ASP A 703 -89.46 36.81 32.30
N ARG A 704 -88.57 36.23 33.13
CA ARG A 704 -87.30 36.85 33.55
C ARG A 704 -86.22 35.81 33.82
N PHE A 705 -85.03 36.00 33.25
CA PHE A 705 -83.85 35.15 33.46
C PHE A 705 -82.73 35.94 34.16
N ALA A 706 -82.29 35.48 35.33
CA ALA A 706 -81.22 36.13 36.09
C ALA A 706 -80.26 35.08 36.67
N LEU A 707 -78.97 35.41 36.71
CA LEU A 707 -77.96 34.61 37.41
C LEU A 707 -77.82 35.13 38.83
N MET A 708 -78.25 34.32 39.79
CA MET A 708 -78.20 34.65 41.21
C MET A 708 -76.88 34.18 41.81
N ARG A 709 -76.05 35.10 42.29
CA ARG A 709 -74.88 34.74 43.10
C ARG A 709 -75.24 34.86 44.57
N GLY A 710 -75.38 33.74 45.28
CA GLY A 710 -75.48 33.72 46.76
C GLY A 710 -76.82 33.32 47.39
N GLY A 711 -77.85 32.97 46.61
CA GLY A 711 -79.12 32.42 47.13
C GLY A 711 -80.03 33.45 47.81
N SER A 712 -81.30 33.48 47.39
CA SER A 712 -82.43 34.30 47.89
C SER A 712 -82.29 35.83 47.97
N ASP A 713 -81.09 36.43 47.88
CA ASP A 713 -80.92 37.88 47.83
C ASP A 713 -81.28 38.43 46.43
N THR A 714 -82.50 38.89 46.28
CA THR A 714 -83.05 39.43 45.01
C THR A 714 -82.44 40.77 44.61
N THR A 715 -81.66 41.41 45.48
CA THR A 715 -81.01 42.70 45.20
C THR A 715 -79.61 42.56 44.58
N ALA A 716 -79.01 41.37 44.68
CA ALA A 716 -77.72 41.02 44.07
C ALA A 716 -77.85 40.31 42.70
N ALA A 717 -79.07 40.24 42.15
CA ALA A 717 -79.35 39.59 40.87
C ALA A 717 -78.78 40.40 39.70
N VAL A 718 -77.86 39.81 38.93
CA VAL A 718 -77.36 40.41 37.69
C VAL A 718 -78.12 39.77 36.52
N SER A 719 -78.82 40.59 35.73
CA SER A 719 -79.42 40.19 34.46
C SER A 719 -78.40 40.46 33.35
N PRO A 720 -77.68 39.45 32.84
CA PRO A 720 -76.61 39.67 31.86
C PRO A 720 -77.13 40.25 30.54
N PHE A 721 -78.37 39.92 30.19
CA PHE A 721 -79.09 40.49 29.06
C PHE A 721 -80.47 40.94 29.55
N THR A 722 -80.86 42.16 29.20
CA THR A 722 -82.21 42.67 29.48
C THR A 722 -82.89 42.97 28.15
N VAL A 723 -84.02 42.33 27.89
CA VAL A 723 -84.85 42.63 26.72
C VAL A 723 -85.78 43.77 27.07
N GLN A 724 -85.59 44.92 26.44
CA GLN A 724 -86.52 46.03 26.54
C GLN A 724 -87.50 45.92 25.38
N ALA A 725 -88.73 45.47 25.65
CA ALA A 725 -89.73 45.24 24.59
C ALA A 725 -90.30 46.53 23.97
N THR A 726 -90.09 47.69 24.60
CA THR A 726 -90.59 49.00 24.16
C THR A 726 -89.55 50.08 24.46
N ALA A 727 -89.43 51.11 23.64
CA ALA A 727 -88.46 52.18 23.90
C ALA A 727 -88.73 52.86 25.26
N THR A 728 -87.71 52.94 26.11
CA THR A 728 -87.80 53.57 27.45
C THR A 728 -86.63 54.51 27.68
N THR A 729 -86.68 55.31 28.75
CA THR A 729 -85.56 56.16 29.15
C THR A 729 -84.97 55.60 30.44
N ILE A 730 -83.73 55.09 30.40
CA ILE A 730 -83.03 54.57 31.56
C ILE A 730 -81.92 55.57 31.90
N ASN A 731 -81.89 56.08 33.13
CA ASN A 731 -80.90 57.07 33.60
C ASN A 731 -80.76 58.31 32.69
N GLY A 732 -81.85 58.76 32.08
CA GLY A 732 -81.88 59.95 31.21
C GLY A 732 -81.42 59.70 29.77
N ILE A 733 -81.03 58.48 29.41
CA ILE A 733 -80.66 58.09 28.04
C ILE A 733 -81.84 57.33 27.42
N ALA A 734 -82.22 57.68 26.19
CA ALA A 734 -83.25 56.96 25.44
C ALA A 734 -82.70 55.60 24.98
N VAL A 735 -83.32 54.53 25.48
CA VAL A 735 -83.01 53.13 25.20
C VAL A 735 -84.13 52.55 24.32
N PRO A 736 -83.90 52.34 23.02
CA PRO A 736 -84.89 51.74 22.12
C PRO A 736 -85.37 50.34 22.55
N ALA A 737 -86.38 49.79 21.89
CA ALA A 737 -86.67 48.36 22.07
C ALA A 737 -85.49 47.52 21.56
N GLY A 738 -85.00 46.57 22.34
CA GLY A 738 -83.80 45.81 22.01
C GLY A 738 -83.23 45.00 23.19
N VAL A 739 -82.13 44.28 22.96
CA VAL A 739 -81.40 43.52 23.99
C VAL A 739 -80.21 44.34 24.46
N TYR A 740 -80.10 44.53 25.77
CA TYR A 740 -79.07 45.36 26.40
C TYR A 740 -78.23 44.58 27.39
N MET A 741 -76.96 44.97 27.52
CA MET A 741 -76.04 44.52 28.56
C MET A 741 -75.49 45.75 29.29
N ASP A 742 -75.34 45.64 30.61
CA ASP A 742 -74.84 46.74 31.45
C ASP A 742 -73.30 46.90 31.34
N ALA A 743 -72.56 45.78 31.38
CA ALA A 743 -71.11 45.75 31.16
C ALA A 743 -70.65 44.41 30.55
N ALA A 744 -69.62 44.46 29.69
CA ALA A 744 -68.95 43.28 29.14
C ALA A 744 -67.43 43.33 29.39
N PHE A 745 -66.88 42.32 30.06
CA PHE A 745 -65.45 42.13 30.21
C PHE A 745 -64.99 41.05 29.22
N ILE A 746 -64.41 41.46 28.10
CA ILE A 746 -63.98 40.55 27.03
C ILE A 746 -62.46 40.48 27.01
N LYS A 747 -61.90 39.29 27.29
CA LYS A 747 -60.44 39.08 27.25
C LYS A 747 -59.88 39.22 25.83
N THR A 748 -60.61 38.71 24.83
CA THR A 748 -60.29 38.84 23.41
C THR A 748 -61.57 38.73 22.61
N ALA A 749 -61.86 39.71 21.75
CA ALA A 749 -63.00 39.69 20.83
C ALA A 749 -62.49 39.50 19.39
N SER A 750 -63.03 38.54 18.65
CA SER A 750 -62.85 38.45 17.20
C SER A 750 -64.14 38.92 16.54
N ILE A 751 -64.11 40.10 15.93
CA ILE A 751 -65.29 40.74 15.34
C ILE A 751 -65.00 40.99 13.86
N THR A 752 -65.76 40.35 12.98
CA THR A 752 -65.59 40.52 11.52
C THR A 752 -66.07 41.90 11.05
N ALA A 753 -67.16 42.41 11.62
CA ALA A 753 -67.67 43.77 11.41
C ALA A 753 -68.49 44.23 12.62
N ALA A 754 -68.23 45.44 13.12
CA ALA A 754 -69.08 46.10 14.12
C ALA A 754 -69.48 47.49 13.63
N GLN A 755 -70.77 47.81 13.78
CA GLN A 755 -71.28 49.16 13.65
C GLN A 755 -71.38 49.76 15.04
N ILE A 756 -70.46 50.69 15.35
CA ILE A 756 -70.39 51.34 16.66
C ILE A 756 -70.66 52.82 16.46
N GLY A 757 -71.65 53.37 17.16
CA GLY A 757 -71.99 54.80 17.05
C GLY A 757 -70.87 55.72 17.55
N SER A 758 -70.24 55.37 18.67
CA SER A 758 -69.10 56.12 19.25
C SER A 758 -68.22 55.20 20.09
N VAL A 759 -66.89 55.38 20.02
CA VAL A 759 -65.93 54.72 20.92
C VAL A 759 -65.32 55.77 21.84
N ASN A 760 -65.48 55.62 23.15
CA ASN A 760 -64.79 56.42 24.15
C ASN A 760 -63.78 55.50 24.87
N ALA A 761 -62.49 55.66 24.59
CA ALA A 761 -61.43 54.80 25.10
C ALA A 761 -60.18 55.63 25.43
N ASP A 762 -59.52 55.30 26.54
CA ASP A 762 -58.26 55.95 26.95
C ASP A 762 -57.12 55.64 25.98
N THR A 763 -57.14 54.47 25.32
CA THR A 763 -56.14 54.06 24.33
C THR A 763 -56.78 53.20 23.26
N ILE A 764 -56.47 53.50 22.00
CA ILE A 764 -56.81 52.68 20.83
C ILE A 764 -55.49 52.25 20.21
N ASP A 765 -55.10 50.99 20.38
CA ASP A 765 -53.98 50.37 19.68
C ASP A 765 -54.52 49.61 18.46
N ALA A 766 -54.37 50.23 17.29
CA ALA A 766 -54.91 49.71 16.03
C ALA A 766 -53.83 49.74 14.95
N GLY A 767 -53.79 48.69 14.11
CA GLY A 767 -52.83 48.62 13.00
C GLY A 767 -53.07 49.70 11.94
N THR A 768 -54.34 49.91 11.55
CA THR A 768 -54.74 50.95 10.60
C THR A 768 -56.01 51.63 11.08
N ILE A 769 -55.98 52.96 11.23
CA ILE A 769 -57.17 53.80 11.40
C ILE A 769 -57.44 54.45 10.04
N ASN A 770 -58.51 54.03 9.37
CA ASN A 770 -59.02 54.70 8.17
C ASN A 770 -60.21 55.58 8.58
N ALA A 771 -59.98 56.89 8.66
CA ALA A 771 -61.00 57.86 9.03
C ALA A 771 -60.96 59.04 8.06
N ASP A 772 -62.12 59.56 7.71
CA ASP A 772 -62.23 60.77 6.86
C ASP A 772 -61.63 62.01 7.56
N PHE A 773 -61.64 62.01 8.90
CA PHE A 773 -61.15 63.10 9.73
C PHE A 773 -60.54 62.58 11.04
N ILE A 774 -59.38 63.11 11.41
CA ILE A 774 -58.71 62.86 12.68
C ILE A 774 -58.46 64.21 13.34
N ASP A 775 -59.13 64.46 14.46
CA ASP A 775 -58.88 65.60 15.35
C ASP A 775 -58.12 65.11 16.58
N GLY A 776 -56.95 65.71 16.84
CA GLY A 776 -56.07 65.28 17.92
C GLY A 776 -55.19 66.42 18.39
N GLY A 777 -54.94 66.49 19.70
CA GLY A 777 -54.12 67.57 20.28
C GLY A 777 -52.66 67.52 19.83
N THR A 778 -52.04 66.34 19.86
CA THR A 778 -50.68 66.11 19.35
C THR A 778 -50.63 64.77 18.64
N ILE A 779 -50.05 64.76 17.44
CA ILE A 779 -49.77 63.53 16.67
C ILE A 779 -48.26 63.31 16.76
N ASP A 780 -47.84 62.38 17.62
CA ASP A 780 -46.44 61.96 17.73
C ASP A 780 -46.23 60.71 16.85
N ALA A 781 -45.51 60.88 15.75
CA ALA A 781 -45.25 59.82 14.78
C ALA A 781 -43.80 59.89 14.30
N SER A 782 -43.15 58.73 14.19
CA SER A 782 -41.77 58.65 13.69
C SER A 782 -41.65 59.16 12.25
N THR A 783 -42.71 59.00 11.45
CA THR A 783 -42.80 59.46 10.08
C THR A 783 -44.23 59.92 9.79
N VAL A 784 -44.38 61.13 9.24
CA VAL A 784 -45.65 61.62 8.71
C VAL A 784 -45.49 61.82 7.20
N ASN A 785 -46.14 60.95 6.40
CA ASN A 785 -46.17 61.10 4.95
C ASN A 785 -47.52 61.70 4.51
N ILE A 786 -47.50 62.94 4.04
CA ILE A 786 -48.70 63.65 3.57
C ILE A 786 -48.63 63.70 2.03
N ALA A 787 -49.40 62.85 1.36
CA ALA A 787 -49.45 62.75 -0.09
C ALA A 787 -50.88 62.97 -0.62
N GLY A 788 -51.02 63.53 -1.82
CA GLY A 788 -52.33 63.73 -2.44
C GLY A 788 -53.19 64.85 -1.86
N VAL A 789 -52.66 65.67 -0.95
CA VAL A 789 -53.34 66.88 -0.47
C VAL A 789 -53.37 67.93 -1.57
N GLY A 790 -54.56 68.30 -2.03
CA GLY A 790 -54.75 69.37 -3.04
C GLY A 790 -54.43 70.77 -2.48
N THR A 791 -55.29 71.75 -2.75
CA THR A 791 -55.17 73.13 -2.21
C THR A 791 -55.43 73.25 -0.70
N GLY A 792 -55.49 72.14 0.03
CA GLY A 792 -55.87 72.07 1.44
C GLY A 792 -54.73 71.88 2.46
N LEU A 793 -53.46 71.77 2.04
CA LEU A 793 -52.35 71.61 2.99
C LEU A 793 -52.13 72.92 3.76
N ASN A 794 -52.36 72.90 5.07
CA ASN A 794 -52.14 74.05 5.96
C ASN A 794 -51.48 73.58 7.27
N ILE A 795 -50.17 73.73 7.38
CA ILE A 795 -49.40 73.45 8.59
C ILE A 795 -49.00 74.77 9.23
N LYS A 796 -49.33 74.99 10.50
CA LYS A 796 -48.92 76.18 11.24
C LYS A 796 -48.30 75.79 12.57
N SER A 797 -47.10 76.28 12.86
CA SER A 797 -46.43 75.98 14.13
C SER A 797 -47.03 76.75 15.32
N SER A 798 -47.85 77.78 15.08
CA SER A 798 -48.61 78.55 16.07
C SER A 798 -49.75 79.31 15.39
N SER A 799 -50.78 79.72 16.14
CA SER A 799 -51.88 80.53 15.63
C SER A 799 -51.49 82.01 15.44
N THR A 800 -50.55 82.54 16.22
CA THR A 800 -50.07 83.93 16.17
C THR A 800 -48.59 84.06 16.55
N GLY A 801 -48.00 85.25 16.37
CA GLY A 801 -46.60 85.53 16.72
C GLY A 801 -45.58 84.89 15.77
N ALA A 802 -44.37 84.62 16.29
CA ALA A 802 -43.32 83.95 15.55
C ALA A 802 -43.75 82.52 15.18
N ARG A 803 -43.84 82.22 13.89
CA ARG A 803 -44.40 80.95 13.41
C ARG A 803 -43.96 80.64 11.98
N MET A 804 -43.95 79.36 11.65
CA MET A 804 -43.92 78.88 10.28
C MET A 804 -45.34 78.51 9.85
N GLU A 805 -45.77 79.00 8.70
CA GLU A 805 -47.00 78.58 8.04
C GLU A 805 -46.65 77.98 6.67
N ILE A 806 -47.03 76.73 6.43
CA ILE A 806 -46.96 76.07 5.13
C ILE A 806 -48.39 75.93 4.64
N ALA A 807 -48.74 76.69 3.62
CA ALA A 807 -49.98 76.54 2.87
C ALA A 807 -49.68 75.92 1.49
N SER A 808 -50.70 75.43 0.80
CA SER A 808 -50.54 74.67 -0.47
C SER A 808 -49.63 75.30 -1.53
N ASN A 809 -49.50 76.62 -1.59
CA ASN A 809 -48.65 77.30 -2.58
C ASN A 809 -47.67 78.32 -1.98
N VAL A 810 -47.56 78.38 -0.65
CA VAL A 810 -46.70 79.37 0.01
C VAL A 810 -46.22 78.89 1.37
N ILE A 811 -44.93 79.11 1.62
CA ILE A 811 -44.32 78.96 2.94
C ILE A 811 -44.03 80.36 3.47
N LYS A 812 -44.52 80.65 4.67
CA LYS A 812 -44.32 81.92 5.36
C LYS A 812 -43.63 81.66 6.68
N ILE A 813 -42.65 82.49 7.01
CA ILE A 813 -42.02 82.51 8.33
C ILE A 813 -42.21 83.91 8.90
N TYR A 814 -42.87 83.97 10.05
CA TYR A 814 -43.09 85.17 10.83
C TYR A 814 -42.15 85.16 12.03
N ASP A 815 -41.65 86.32 12.41
CA ASP A 815 -41.12 86.54 13.75
C ASP A 815 -42.17 87.28 14.62
N THR A 816 -41.76 87.75 15.79
CA THR A 816 -42.62 88.51 16.70
C THR A 816 -43.06 89.88 16.14
N ASN A 817 -42.37 90.40 15.12
CA ASN A 817 -42.61 91.73 14.55
C ASN A 817 -43.29 91.70 13.17
N GLY A 818 -43.38 90.54 12.50
CA GLY A 818 -44.10 90.38 11.24
C GLY A 818 -43.58 89.27 10.33
N LEU A 819 -44.03 89.28 9.06
CA LEU A 819 -43.58 88.33 8.04
C LEU A 819 -42.11 88.61 7.67
N ARG A 820 -41.26 87.59 7.78
CA ARG A 820 -39.83 87.68 7.45
C ARG A 820 -39.49 86.99 6.14
N VAL A 821 -40.07 85.82 5.91
CA VAL A 821 -39.79 85.02 4.72
C VAL A 821 -41.12 84.61 4.08
N LYS A 822 -41.23 84.78 2.77
CA LYS A 822 -42.31 84.24 1.94
C LYS A 822 -41.67 83.53 0.75
N LEU A 823 -41.90 82.23 0.64
CA LEU A 823 -41.44 81.38 -0.46
C LEU A 823 -42.69 80.81 -1.16
N GLY A 824 -42.92 81.16 -2.43
CA GLY A 824 -44.18 80.89 -3.13
C GLY A 824 -44.97 82.17 -3.43
N GLN A 825 -45.98 82.07 -4.30
CA GLN A 825 -46.43 83.15 -5.19
C GLN A 825 -46.54 84.56 -4.59
N ILE A 826 -45.95 85.52 -5.30
CA ILE A 826 -46.40 86.92 -5.38
C ILE A 826 -47.76 86.93 -6.04
#